data_AF-A0A816YKX1-F1
#
_entry.id   AF-A0A816YKX1-F1
#
_cell.length_a   1.000
_cell.length_b   1.000
_cell.length_c   1.000
_cell.angle_alpha   90.00
_cell.angle_beta   90.00
_cell.angle_gamma   90.00
#
_symmetry.space_group_name_H-M   'P 1'
#
loop_
_entity.id
_entity.type
_entity.pdbx_description
1 polymer ?
#
loop_
_entity_poly.entity_id
_entity_poly.type
_entity_poly.pdbx_seq_one_letter_code
_entity_poly.pdbx_strand_id
1 'polypeptide(L)'
;MMEFFKNLGVKMEVSDMSFSVSLDNGRGCEWGSRNGLSSLFAQKRNIFNPYFWQMITEFYKFNKDALKYIEEMERNPDTDRNETLGEFLKSHGYSALFQKAYLVPACRSIWPCPPDSILNFSAYSVLSFCRNHHLLQIFERPQWLTVAGRSETYAAKVRAELEKRGCKIRMNCNVQSVSISEDGCILVTTEDGSQEVFDRCILAVNAPDALRLLGEDATSDEARVLGAFHYAYSDIYLHRDTDLMPRNRVAWSAWNFLTSSGNKASLTYWLNIIQNLGEEHDPFFLTFNPEVTPKMTLFKWTSGHPLPSVSAWKASQELNNIQGKRGLWFYCLWLPFKENFTRSTFFLECLMDLHAGMAAAQSLLGKEMVSPPSNPKHMAPSIIEKGARFLFTRVYEEGGTMFTFKGNHLRCNLESVIKIHSPHFYWKVMTQADLGLADAYINGDFSFADKDSGLLNLIMILIANKELNSKNLKLSKKRGWWTPMFMTAGLTSATQFLKHFSRQNTLTKARRNISRHYDLSNELFALFLDDTMSYSTAVFKSDDEDLKTAQMRKINLLIDKARIEKNHEVLEIGCGWGTLAIEVVKKTGCKYTGITLSIEQLKYAEEKVKEAGLQDRITFELCDYRQLSDAKKYDRIISCEMIEHVGHEFMDTFFSHCEAALAEDGIFVLQFISIPEERYNEYRLNSDFIKEYIFPGGCLPSLARVISAMASSSRLSVENVENIGIHYYQTLRCWRKNFLENQKQIMDLGFDDKFIRTWEYYFDYCAAGFKTLTLEDYQVVFSRPGNVAAFGDPFHSFPYAHG
;
A
#
# COMPACT_ATOMS: atom_id res chain seq x y z
N MET A 1 8.66 15.20 -5.17
CA MET A 1 7.71 16.00 -6.00
C MET A 1 6.24 15.64 -5.77
N MET A 2 5.84 14.37 -5.83
CA MET A 2 4.44 13.95 -5.57
C MET A 2 3.88 14.44 -4.22
N GLU A 3 4.68 14.30 -3.15
CA GLU A 3 4.34 14.81 -1.82
C GLU A 3 4.23 16.34 -1.80
N PHE A 4 5.13 17.04 -2.50
CA PHE A 4 5.07 18.50 -2.65
C PHE A 4 3.74 18.92 -3.30
N PHE A 5 3.34 18.28 -4.41
CA PHE A 5 2.05 18.56 -5.04
C PHE A 5 0.85 18.17 -4.17
N LYS A 6 0.92 17.05 -3.46
CA LYS A 6 -0.11 16.65 -2.48
C LYS A 6 -0.28 17.69 -1.38
N ASN A 7 0.82 18.19 -0.82
CA ASN A 7 0.82 19.19 0.24
C ASN A 7 0.30 20.55 -0.26
N LEU A 8 0.54 20.88 -1.53
CA LEU A 8 -0.07 22.05 -2.20
C LEU A 8 -1.53 21.81 -2.65
N GLY A 9 -2.08 20.62 -2.43
CA GLY A 9 -3.41 20.23 -2.92
C GLY A 9 -3.53 20.24 -4.45
N VAL A 10 -2.43 20.07 -5.18
CA VAL A 10 -2.42 19.97 -6.65
C VAL A 10 -2.81 18.55 -7.05
N LYS A 11 -3.86 18.43 -7.88
CA LYS A 11 -4.31 17.16 -8.42
C LYS A 11 -3.39 16.72 -9.56
N MET A 12 -3.14 15.42 -9.65
CA MET A 12 -2.33 14.81 -10.71
C MET A 12 -3.18 13.81 -11.49
N GLU A 13 -2.85 13.65 -12.76
CA GLU A 13 -3.56 12.80 -13.73
C GLU A 13 -2.59 11.90 -14.47
N VAL A 14 -3.07 10.77 -14.96
CA VAL A 14 -2.28 9.82 -15.75
C VAL A 14 -1.89 10.46 -17.09
N SER A 15 -0.61 10.31 -17.48
CA SER A 15 -0.06 10.77 -18.76
C SER A 15 0.57 9.60 -19.52
N ASP A 16 0.54 9.67 -20.85
CA ASP A 16 1.15 8.68 -21.76
C ASP A 16 2.55 9.15 -22.16
N MET A 17 3.53 8.25 -22.04
CA MET A 17 4.93 8.48 -22.42
C MET A 17 5.45 7.36 -23.32
N SER A 18 4.57 6.87 -24.19
CA SER A 18 4.90 5.94 -25.25
C SER A 18 5.91 6.54 -26.22
N PHE A 19 6.71 5.66 -26.82
CA PHE A 19 7.78 6.03 -27.73
C PHE A 19 7.64 5.28 -29.05
N SER A 20 7.92 5.97 -30.15
CA SER A 20 7.95 5.39 -31.48
C SER A 20 9.17 5.83 -32.26
N VAL A 21 9.53 4.98 -33.22
CA VAL A 21 10.60 5.22 -34.18
C VAL A 21 10.05 4.95 -35.57
N SER A 22 10.31 5.86 -36.50
CA SER A 22 10.04 5.67 -37.92
C SER A 22 11.27 6.10 -38.73
N LEU A 23 11.98 5.11 -39.27
CA LEU A 23 13.19 5.32 -40.05
C LEU A 23 12.86 5.41 -41.55
N ASP A 24 13.60 6.26 -42.25
CA ASP A 24 13.54 6.47 -43.70
C ASP A 24 12.11 6.75 -44.19
N ASN A 25 11.42 7.69 -43.53
CA ASN A 25 10.02 8.03 -43.79
C ASN A 25 9.09 6.79 -43.78
N GLY A 26 9.30 5.90 -42.81
CA GLY A 26 8.53 4.66 -42.61
C GLY A 26 8.87 3.53 -43.59
N ARG A 27 9.87 3.70 -44.47
CA ARG A 27 10.34 2.62 -45.38
C ARG A 27 11.33 1.68 -44.71
N GLY A 28 12.08 2.19 -43.73
CA GLY A 28 12.98 1.42 -42.88
C GLY A 28 12.23 0.71 -41.75
N CYS A 29 12.76 0.77 -40.54
CA CYS A 29 12.10 0.23 -39.34
C CYS A 29 11.06 1.22 -38.81
N GLU A 30 9.81 0.78 -38.60
CA GLU A 30 8.77 1.58 -37.95
C GLU A 30 8.02 0.76 -36.89
N TRP A 31 8.02 1.24 -35.64
CA TRP A 31 7.39 0.61 -34.47
C TRP A 31 7.06 1.65 -33.38
N GLY A 32 6.15 1.32 -32.46
CA GLY A 32 5.84 2.14 -31.29
C GLY A 32 5.42 1.32 -30.07
N SER A 33 5.26 1.95 -28.91
CA SER A 33 4.93 1.26 -27.65
C SER A 33 3.53 1.53 -27.09
N ARG A 34 2.76 2.47 -27.66
CA ARG A 34 1.48 2.94 -27.11
C ARG A 34 0.43 1.84 -26.94
N ASN A 35 0.13 1.10 -28.01
CA ASN A 35 -0.95 0.10 -28.05
C ASN A 35 -0.42 -1.34 -27.96
N GLY A 36 0.66 -1.55 -27.18
CA GLY A 36 1.27 -2.85 -26.96
C GLY A 36 1.76 -3.51 -28.25
N LEU A 37 1.43 -4.79 -28.45
CA LEU A 37 1.88 -5.58 -29.61
C LEU A 37 1.44 -4.98 -30.95
N SER A 38 0.29 -4.30 -30.99
CA SER A 38 -0.20 -3.69 -32.23
C SER A 38 0.69 -2.54 -32.71
N SER A 39 1.18 -1.69 -31.79
CA SER A 39 2.15 -0.65 -32.10
C SER A 39 3.56 -1.21 -32.33
N LEU A 40 3.96 -2.25 -31.58
CA LEU A 40 5.27 -2.88 -31.75
C LEU A 40 5.42 -3.49 -33.15
N PHE A 41 4.37 -4.14 -33.64
CA PHE A 41 4.28 -4.72 -34.98
C PHE A 41 3.46 -3.85 -35.94
N ALA A 42 3.54 -2.52 -35.80
CA ALA A 42 2.90 -1.59 -36.72
C ALA A 42 3.27 -1.94 -38.19
N GLN A 43 4.53 -2.27 -38.44
CA GLN A 43 4.94 -2.94 -39.67
C GLN A 43 4.79 -4.47 -39.51
N LYS A 44 3.71 -5.04 -40.07
CA LYS A 44 3.43 -6.49 -39.97
C LYS A 44 4.57 -7.39 -40.45
N ARG A 45 5.40 -6.94 -41.40
CA ARG A 45 6.60 -7.68 -41.86
C ARG A 45 7.60 -7.96 -40.75
N ASN A 46 7.62 -7.14 -39.69
CA ASN A 46 8.54 -7.31 -38.56
C ASN A 46 8.22 -8.55 -37.71
N ILE A 47 6.99 -9.09 -37.80
CA ILE A 47 6.61 -10.35 -37.15
C ILE A 47 7.50 -11.52 -37.63
N PHE A 48 7.92 -11.49 -38.90
CA PHE A 48 8.73 -12.54 -39.50
C PHE A 48 10.19 -12.12 -39.72
N ASN A 49 10.60 -10.96 -39.21
CA ASN A 49 11.96 -10.44 -39.40
C ASN A 49 12.87 -10.87 -38.23
N PRO A 50 13.84 -11.78 -38.44
CA PRO A 50 14.71 -12.27 -37.36
C PRO A 50 15.57 -11.15 -36.75
N TYR A 51 15.95 -10.13 -37.51
CA TYR A 51 16.73 -8.99 -37.00
C TYR A 51 15.90 -8.11 -36.07
N PHE A 52 14.58 -7.99 -36.32
CA PHE A 52 13.69 -7.24 -35.43
C PHE A 52 13.49 -7.99 -34.10
N TRP A 53 13.36 -9.31 -34.14
CA TRP A 53 13.34 -10.13 -32.93
C TRP A 53 14.67 -10.09 -32.17
N GLN A 54 15.80 -10.08 -32.87
CA GLN A 54 17.11 -9.88 -32.26
C GLN A 54 17.15 -8.56 -31.49
N MET A 55 16.72 -7.45 -32.10
CA MET A 55 16.61 -6.15 -31.43
C MET A 55 15.74 -6.24 -30.16
N ILE A 56 14.60 -6.95 -30.21
CA ILE A 56 13.73 -7.13 -29.04
C ILE A 56 14.46 -7.86 -27.91
N THR A 57 15.19 -8.94 -28.23
CA THR A 57 15.97 -9.69 -27.22
C THR A 57 17.12 -8.85 -26.66
N GLU A 58 17.74 -8.01 -27.48
CA GLU A 58 18.83 -7.11 -27.10
C GLU A 58 18.36 -6.04 -26.09
N PHE A 59 17.08 -5.65 -26.05
CA PHE A 59 16.56 -4.77 -24.98
C PHE A 59 16.74 -5.36 -23.59
N TYR A 60 16.40 -6.63 -23.42
CA TYR A 60 16.51 -7.31 -22.13
C TYR A 60 17.97 -7.49 -21.72
N LYS A 61 18.83 -7.81 -22.69
CA LYS A 61 20.28 -7.89 -22.49
C LYS A 61 20.86 -6.52 -22.08
N PHE A 62 20.51 -5.46 -22.81
CA PHE A 62 20.97 -4.09 -22.56
C PHE A 62 20.60 -3.58 -21.18
N ASN A 63 19.38 -3.82 -20.73
CA ASN A 63 18.97 -3.43 -19.38
C ASN A 63 19.86 -4.11 -18.31
N LYS A 64 20.12 -5.41 -18.44
CA LYS A 64 20.99 -6.16 -17.51
C LYS A 64 22.44 -5.67 -17.54
N ASP A 65 23.00 -5.53 -18.74
CA ASP A 65 24.38 -5.10 -18.94
C ASP A 65 24.59 -3.67 -18.42
N ALA A 66 23.66 -2.75 -18.69
CA ALA A 66 23.70 -1.37 -18.22
C ALA A 66 23.66 -1.28 -16.69
N LEU A 67 22.78 -2.04 -16.03
CA LEU A 67 22.71 -2.05 -14.56
C LEU A 67 23.99 -2.59 -13.93
N LYS A 68 24.51 -3.70 -14.47
CA LYS A 68 25.77 -4.29 -14.00
C LYS A 68 26.94 -3.31 -14.16
N TYR A 69 27.03 -2.65 -15.30
CA TYR A 69 28.05 -1.64 -15.58
C TYR A 69 28.01 -0.49 -14.55
N ILE A 70 26.82 0.07 -14.30
CA ILE A 70 26.69 1.16 -13.35
C ILE A 70 27.06 0.70 -11.93
N GLU A 71 26.63 -0.49 -11.51
CA GLU A 71 27.00 -1.05 -10.19
C GLU A 71 28.52 -1.25 -10.04
N GLU A 72 29.21 -1.70 -11.09
CA GLU A 72 30.67 -1.86 -11.08
C GLU A 72 31.39 -0.50 -10.97
N MET A 73 30.90 0.52 -11.68
CA MET A 73 31.43 1.89 -11.60
C MET A 73 31.12 2.60 -10.28
N GLU A 74 30.00 2.26 -9.62
CA GLU A 74 29.63 2.78 -8.29
C GLU A 74 30.44 2.12 -7.17
N ARG A 75 30.80 0.83 -7.30
CA ARG A 75 31.63 0.13 -6.29
C ARG A 75 33.10 0.54 -6.30
N ASN A 76 33.61 1.02 -7.43
CA ASN A 76 35.03 1.36 -7.61
C ASN A 76 35.17 2.85 -7.99
N PRO A 77 35.06 3.79 -7.02
CA PRO A 77 35.07 5.23 -7.29
C PRO A 77 36.36 5.76 -7.92
N ASP A 78 37.48 5.04 -7.76
CA ASP A 78 38.78 5.39 -8.36
C ASP A 78 38.92 4.96 -9.83
N THR A 79 37.91 4.28 -10.40
CA THR A 79 37.93 3.84 -11.81
C THR A 79 37.65 5.01 -12.74
N ASP A 80 38.46 5.14 -13.79
CA ASP A 80 38.31 6.18 -14.79
C ASP A 80 37.03 5.98 -15.63
N ARG A 81 36.03 6.86 -15.48
CA ARG A 81 34.70 6.76 -16.12
C ARG A 81 34.67 7.35 -17.54
N ASN A 82 35.76 7.16 -18.29
CA ASN A 82 35.98 7.77 -19.60
C ASN A 82 35.44 6.93 -20.76
N GLU A 83 34.95 5.71 -20.52
CA GLU A 83 34.35 4.88 -21.57
C GLU A 83 33.14 5.59 -22.20
N THR A 84 33.15 5.65 -23.52
CA THR A 84 32.08 6.23 -24.32
C THR A 84 30.94 5.22 -24.53
N LEU A 85 29.73 5.71 -24.80
CA LEU A 85 28.59 4.84 -25.09
C LEU A 85 28.85 3.93 -26.31
N GLY A 86 29.58 4.42 -27.31
CA GLY A 86 29.97 3.65 -28.49
C GLY A 86 30.91 2.47 -28.15
N GLU A 87 31.88 2.69 -27.27
CA GLU A 87 32.79 1.64 -26.78
C GLU A 87 32.03 0.58 -25.99
N PHE A 88 31.14 1.01 -25.08
CA PHE A 88 30.27 0.11 -24.32
C PHE A 88 29.41 -0.77 -25.24
N LEU A 89 28.81 -0.20 -26.29
CA LEU A 89 27.97 -0.96 -27.21
C LEU A 89 28.78 -1.96 -28.05
N LYS A 90 30.00 -1.58 -28.44
CA LYS A 90 30.91 -2.43 -29.21
C LYS A 90 31.44 -3.59 -28.36
N SER A 91 31.82 -3.35 -27.11
CA SER A 91 32.35 -4.38 -26.20
C SER A 91 31.31 -5.46 -25.86
N HIS A 92 30.03 -5.10 -25.85
CA HIS A 92 28.93 -6.02 -25.55
C HIS A 92 28.25 -6.62 -26.80
N GLY A 93 28.65 -6.19 -28.01
CA GLY A 93 28.23 -6.78 -29.28
C GLY A 93 26.77 -6.51 -29.68
N TYR A 94 26.27 -5.29 -29.46
CA TYR A 94 24.90 -4.91 -29.84
C TYR A 94 24.73 -4.68 -31.36
N SER A 95 23.62 -5.18 -31.94
CA SER A 95 23.34 -5.04 -33.36
C SER A 95 23.18 -3.59 -33.84
N ALA A 96 23.50 -3.34 -35.11
CA ALA A 96 23.30 -2.03 -35.74
C ALA A 96 21.82 -1.60 -35.75
N LEU A 97 20.89 -2.56 -35.84
CA LEU A 97 19.46 -2.27 -35.82
C LEU A 97 19.03 -1.79 -34.43
N PHE A 98 19.49 -2.43 -33.35
CA PHE A 98 19.22 -1.97 -31.98
C PHE A 98 19.73 -0.54 -31.73
N GLN A 99 20.94 -0.24 -32.20
CA GLN A 99 21.49 1.10 -32.07
C GLN A 99 20.66 2.13 -32.84
N LYS A 100 20.37 1.87 -34.13
CA LYS A 100 19.68 2.83 -35.02
C LYS A 100 18.17 2.95 -34.79
N ALA A 101 17.51 1.87 -34.39
CA ALA A 101 16.06 1.80 -34.27
C ALA A 101 15.54 1.84 -32.83
N TYR A 102 16.42 1.96 -31.83
CA TYR A 102 16.03 2.20 -30.45
C TYR A 102 16.95 3.13 -29.68
N LEU A 103 18.22 2.74 -29.44
CA LEU A 103 19.03 3.43 -28.43
C LEU A 103 19.37 4.85 -28.86
N VAL A 104 19.86 5.02 -30.10
CA VAL A 104 20.14 6.36 -30.64
C VAL A 104 18.87 7.20 -30.71
N PRO A 105 17.74 6.73 -31.26
CA PRO A 105 16.46 7.44 -31.18
C PRO A 105 16.04 7.86 -29.77
N ALA A 106 16.14 6.95 -28.79
CA ALA A 106 15.78 7.21 -27.41
C ALA A 106 16.70 8.29 -26.79
N CYS A 107 18.01 8.18 -27.00
CA CYS A 107 18.98 9.18 -26.55
C CYS A 107 18.77 10.54 -27.26
N ARG A 108 18.49 10.57 -28.57
CA ARG A 108 18.22 11.80 -29.33
C ARG A 108 16.91 12.47 -28.95
N SER A 109 15.98 11.71 -28.40
CA SER A 109 14.73 12.25 -27.87
C SER A 109 14.93 13.02 -26.57
N ILE A 110 16.06 12.78 -25.89
CA ILE A 110 16.45 13.44 -24.64
C ILE A 110 17.45 14.56 -24.96
N TRP A 111 18.46 14.25 -25.77
CA TRP A 111 19.54 15.15 -26.16
C TRP A 111 19.47 15.42 -27.66
N PRO A 112 18.89 16.55 -28.10
CA PRO A 112 18.74 16.88 -29.51
C PRO A 112 20.09 17.30 -30.11
N CYS A 113 20.99 16.34 -30.32
CA CYS A 113 22.32 16.52 -30.89
C CYS A 113 22.50 15.71 -32.20
N PRO A 114 23.58 15.96 -32.96
CA PRO A 114 23.90 15.18 -34.15
C PRO A 114 24.11 13.68 -33.84
N PRO A 115 23.81 12.76 -34.78
CA PRO A 115 23.84 11.33 -34.52
C PRO A 115 25.23 10.79 -34.12
N ASP A 116 26.30 11.37 -34.65
CA ASP A 116 27.68 10.94 -34.35
C ASP A 116 28.14 11.39 -32.95
N SER A 117 27.44 12.34 -32.32
CA SER A 117 27.83 12.89 -31.02
C SER A 117 27.41 12.00 -29.84
N ILE A 118 26.29 11.27 -29.93
CA ILE A 118 25.76 10.48 -28.80
C ILE A 118 26.67 9.32 -28.43
N LEU A 119 27.26 8.66 -29.43
CA LEU A 119 28.16 7.54 -29.19
C LEU A 119 29.43 7.99 -28.47
N ASN A 120 29.78 9.28 -28.53
CA ASN A 120 30.93 9.85 -27.83
C ASN A 120 30.59 10.35 -26.41
N PHE A 121 29.32 10.29 -25.99
CA PHE A 121 28.94 10.65 -24.62
C PHE A 121 29.44 9.60 -23.63
N SER A 122 29.66 10.01 -22.38
CA SER A 122 30.04 9.09 -21.30
C SER A 122 28.97 8.01 -21.14
N ALA A 123 29.38 6.74 -21.22
CA ALA A 123 28.49 5.60 -21.01
C ALA A 123 27.86 5.66 -19.63
N TYR A 124 28.65 5.98 -18.59
CA TYR A 124 28.15 6.12 -17.23
C TYR A 124 27.05 7.18 -17.12
N SER A 125 27.25 8.38 -17.70
CA SER A 125 26.25 9.45 -17.63
C SER A 125 24.95 9.07 -18.36
N VAL A 126 25.05 8.52 -19.57
CA VAL A 126 23.87 8.13 -20.37
C VAL A 126 23.12 6.97 -19.72
N LEU A 127 23.82 5.91 -19.29
CA LEU A 127 23.19 4.73 -18.70
C LEU A 127 22.60 5.04 -17.32
N SER A 128 23.29 5.83 -16.49
CA SER A 128 22.76 6.30 -15.20
C SER A 128 21.51 7.13 -15.40
N PHE A 129 21.50 8.01 -16.42
CA PHE A 129 20.31 8.74 -16.80
C PHE A 129 19.16 7.80 -17.18
N CYS A 130 19.41 6.84 -18.09
CA CYS A 130 18.39 5.89 -18.50
C CYS A 130 17.85 5.04 -17.34
N ARG A 131 18.71 4.64 -16.38
CA ARG A 131 18.31 3.95 -15.14
C ARG A 131 17.40 4.83 -14.29
N ASN A 132 17.83 6.06 -14.02
CA ASN A 132 17.14 6.98 -13.11
C ASN A 132 15.79 7.46 -13.67
N HIS A 133 15.64 7.48 -14.99
CA HIS A 133 14.41 7.88 -15.68
C HIS A 133 13.56 6.70 -16.19
N HIS A 134 13.92 5.46 -15.83
CA HIS A 134 13.23 4.24 -16.26
C HIS A 134 13.12 4.07 -17.79
N LEU A 135 14.10 4.61 -18.53
CA LEU A 135 14.15 4.57 -19.99
C LEU A 135 14.84 3.32 -20.55
N LEU A 136 15.36 2.44 -19.68
CA LEU A 136 15.90 1.14 -20.05
C LEU A 136 14.81 0.12 -20.45
N GLN A 137 13.52 0.43 -20.21
CA GLN A 137 12.39 -0.46 -20.46
C GLN A 137 11.48 0.08 -21.57
N ILE A 138 11.03 -0.79 -22.48
CA ILE A 138 10.04 -0.46 -23.53
C ILE A 138 8.62 -0.85 -23.12
N PHE A 139 8.48 -1.98 -22.43
CA PHE A 139 7.21 -2.49 -21.90
C PHE A 139 7.18 -2.34 -20.38
N GLU A 140 5.99 -2.14 -19.81
CA GLU A 140 5.79 -2.00 -18.35
C GLU A 140 6.51 -0.78 -17.73
N ARG A 141 6.66 0.32 -18.48
CA ARG A 141 7.17 1.59 -17.94
C ARG A 141 6.34 2.03 -16.74
N PRO A 142 6.95 2.69 -15.73
CA PRO A 142 6.20 3.30 -14.64
C PRO A 142 5.07 4.18 -15.17
N GLN A 143 3.92 4.17 -14.51
CA GLN A 143 2.81 5.04 -14.88
C GLN A 143 3.23 6.51 -14.70
N TRP A 144 3.22 7.27 -15.78
CA TRP A 144 3.56 8.69 -15.75
C TRP A 144 2.35 9.51 -15.31
N LEU A 145 2.64 10.61 -14.63
CA LEU A 145 1.65 11.56 -14.14
C LEU A 145 1.96 12.96 -14.65
N THR A 146 0.91 13.71 -14.92
CA THR A 146 0.94 15.14 -15.25
C THR A 146 0.07 15.93 -14.28
N VAL A 147 0.31 17.23 -14.15
CA VAL A 147 -0.49 18.10 -13.28
C VAL A 147 -1.83 18.39 -13.94
N ALA A 148 -2.92 18.12 -13.23
CA ALA A 148 -4.25 18.52 -13.67
C ALA A 148 -4.33 20.04 -13.74
N GLY A 149 -4.76 20.58 -14.88
CA GLY A 149 -4.72 22.03 -15.12
C GLY A 149 -3.32 22.59 -15.42
N ARG A 150 -2.35 21.72 -15.74
CA ARG A 150 -1.03 22.05 -16.30
C ARG A 150 -0.16 22.90 -15.36
N SER A 151 0.93 23.46 -15.88
CA SER A 151 1.96 24.13 -15.08
C SER A 151 1.45 25.37 -14.34
N GLU A 152 0.51 26.09 -14.94
CA GLU A 152 -0.14 27.26 -14.33
C GLU A 152 -0.76 26.94 -12.97
N THR A 153 -1.36 25.76 -12.82
CA THR A 153 -2.04 25.36 -11.57
C THR A 153 -1.07 25.26 -10.39
N TYR A 154 0.07 24.58 -10.55
CA TYR A 154 1.02 24.48 -9.45
C TYR A 154 1.79 25.79 -9.26
N ALA A 155 2.12 26.51 -10.34
CA ALA A 155 2.84 27.78 -10.27
C ALA A 155 2.02 28.83 -9.50
N ALA A 156 0.71 28.92 -9.74
CA ALA A 156 -0.19 29.82 -9.02
C ALA A 156 -0.24 29.48 -7.52
N LYS A 157 -0.29 28.19 -7.15
CA LYS A 157 -0.31 27.77 -5.74
C LYS A 157 1.01 28.00 -5.03
N VAL A 158 2.13 27.74 -5.70
CA VAL A 158 3.47 28.03 -5.16
C VAL A 158 3.61 29.53 -4.95
N ARG A 159 3.20 30.35 -5.93
CA ARG A 159 3.19 31.81 -5.81
C ARG A 159 2.39 32.28 -4.60
N ALA A 160 1.16 31.81 -4.45
CA ALA A 160 0.30 32.18 -3.33
C ALA A 160 0.91 31.81 -1.96
N GLU A 161 1.54 30.64 -1.85
CA GLU A 161 2.20 30.21 -0.62
C GLU A 161 3.47 31.03 -0.31
N LEU A 162 4.24 31.42 -1.34
CA LEU A 162 5.39 32.30 -1.17
C LEU A 162 4.98 33.73 -0.77
N GLU A 163 3.97 34.30 -1.43
CA GLU A 163 3.42 35.62 -1.09
C GLU A 163 2.86 35.64 0.35
N LYS A 164 2.17 34.57 0.78
CA LYS A 164 1.69 34.39 2.15
C LYS A 164 2.83 34.39 3.19
N ARG A 165 4.03 33.92 2.80
CA ARG A 165 5.24 33.93 3.64
C ARG A 165 6.00 35.26 3.57
N GLY A 166 5.47 36.26 2.86
CA GLY A 166 6.07 37.58 2.72
C GLY A 166 7.10 37.70 1.59
N CYS A 167 7.21 36.70 0.70
CA CYS A 167 8.10 36.80 -0.45
C CYS A 167 7.58 37.83 -1.47
N LYS A 168 8.47 38.72 -1.91
CA LYS A 168 8.18 39.66 -3.00
C LYS A 168 8.58 39.04 -4.33
N ILE A 169 7.61 38.88 -5.24
CA ILE A 169 7.83 38.32 -6.57
C ILE A 169 7.72 39.45 -7.60
N ARG A 170 8.78 39.65 -8.40
CA ARG A 170 8.84 40.65 -9.48
C ARG A 170 8.93 39.94 -10.82
N MET A 171 7.94 40.18 -11.67
CA MET A 171 7.90 39.68 -13.05
C MET A 171 8.27 40.80 -14.01
N ASN A 172 8.69 40.45 -15.23
CA ASN A 172 9.11 41.41 -16.27
C ASN A 172 10.27 42.32 -15.82
N CYS A 173 11.17 41.79 -14.99
CA CYS A 173 12.31 42.49 -14.43
C CYS A 173 13.59 41.80 -14.92
N ASN A 174 14.02 42.14 -16.14
CA ASN A 174 15.21 41.52 -16.73
C ASN A 174 16.46 41.99 -16.00
N VAL A 175 17.23 41.04 -15.47
CA VAL A 175 18.53 41.30 -14.86
C VAL A 175 19.59 41.34 -15.96
N GLN A 176 20.38 42.42 -15.96
CA GLN A 176 21.47 42.63 -16.92
C GLN A 176 22.80 42.11 -16.39
N SER A 177 23.13 42.39 -15.12
CA SER A 177 24.37 41.94 -14.49
C SER A 177 24.22 41.71 -12.98
N VAL A 178 25.11 40.87 -12.44
CA VAL A 178 25.27 40.61 -11.02
C VAL A 178 26.75 40.74 -10.66
N SER A 179 27.07 41.74 -9.85
CA SER A 179 28.43 42.03 -9.39
C SER A 179 28.51 42.02 -7.86
N ILE A 180 29.74 42.08 -7.34
CA ILE A 180 29.98 42.16 -5.89
C ILE A 180 30.54 43.56 -5.59
N SER A 181 29.90 44.27 -4.66
CA SER A 181 30.35 45.59 -4.22
C SER A 181 31.63 45.49 -3.38
N GLU A 182 32.32 46.62 -3.19
CA GLU A 182 33.55 46.69 -2.35
C GLU A 182 33.30 46.23 -0.91
N ASP A 183 32.06 46.36 -0.42
CA ASP A 183 31.63 45.93 0.92
C ASP A 183 31.23 44.44 1.00
N GLY A 184 31.34 43.69 -0.11
CA GLY A 184 31.03 42.26 -0.19
C GLY A 184 29.55 41.91 -0.36
N CYS A 185 28.69 42.91 -0.63
CA CYS A 185 27.27 42.69 -0.94
C CYS A 185 27.07 42.41 -2.43
N ILE A 186 25.94 41.79 -2.78
CA ILE A 186 25.62 41.42 -4.16
C ILE A 186 24.78 42.54 -4.78
N LEU A 187 25.29 43.12 -5.87
CA LEU A 187 24.63 44.17 -6.62
C LEU A 187 23.99 43.57 -7.87
N VAL A 188 22.67 43.68 -7.96
CA VAL A 188 21.88 43.23 -9.11
C VAL A 188 21.47 44.45 -9.91
N THR A 189 21.90 44.53 -11.18
CA THR A 189 21.53 45.61 -12.09
C THR A 189 20.49 45.11 -13.10
N THR A 190 19.37 45.81 -13.21
CA THR A 190 18.30 45.50 -14.17
C THR A 190 18.47 46.26 -15.47
N GLU A 191 17.80 45.82 -16.53
CA GLU A 191 17.90 46.39 -17.88
C GLU A 191 17.48 47.88 -17.98
N ASP A 192 16.64 48.34 -17.06
CA ASP A 192 16.25 49.76 -16.93
C ASP A 192 17.30 50.62 -16.17
N GLY A 193 18.43 50.03 -15.78
CA GLY A 193 19.52 50.68 -15.06
C GLY A 193 19.32 50.78 -13.55
N SER A 194 18.23 50.21 -13.00
CA SER A 194 18.03 50.18 -11.55
C SER A 194 19.00 49.19 -10.87
N GLN A 195 19.44 49.53 -9.66
CA GLN A 195 20.39 48.72 -8.90
C GLN A 195 19.82 48.37 -7.52
N GLU A 196 19.91 47.10 -7.17
CA GLU A 196 19.45 46.57 -5.89
C GLU A 196 20.53 45.74 -5.21
N VAL A 197 20.61 45.88 -3.88
CA VAL A 197 21.63 45.23 -3.06
C VAL A 197 21.01 44.08 -2.27
N PHE A 198 21.68 42.93 -2.31
CA PHE A 198 21.27 41.72 -1.61
C PHE A 198 22.43 41.13 -0.80
N ASP A 199 22.12 40.50 0.33
CA ASP A 199 23.13 39.81 1.16
C ASP A 199 23.57 38.48 0.53
N ARG A 200 22.65 37.82 -0.18
CA ARG A 200 22.82 36.48 -0.77
C ARG A 200 21.98 36.35 -2.03
N CYS A 201 22.48 35.64 -3.04
CA CYS A 201 21.77 35.46 -4.30
C CYS A 201 21.89 34.02 -4.80
N ILE A 202 20.77 33.46 -5.27
CA ILE A 202 20.73 32.20 -6.01
C ILE A 202 20.44 32.55 -7.48
N LEU A 203 21.38 32.23 -8.37
CA LEU A 203 21.24 32.40 -9.80
C LEU A 203 20.55 31.17 -10.40
N ALA A 204 19.23 31.23 -10.52
CA ALA A 204 18.39 30.17 -11.10
C ALA A 204 18.30 30.24 -12.64
N VAL A 205 19.46 30.19 -13.32
CA VAL A 205 19.58 30.31 -14.78
C VAL A 205 20.53 29.25 -15.35
N ASN A 206 20.64 29.10 -16.68
CA ASN A 206 21.61 28.16 -17.26
C ASN A 206 23.06 28.63 -17.06
N ALA A 207 24.04 27.72 -17.09
CA ALA A 207 25.45 28.06 -16.83
C ALA A 207 26.02 29.18 -17.73
N PRO A 208 25.72 29.21 -19.06
CA PRO A 208 26.15 30.31 -19.92
C PRO A 208 25.48 31.64 -19.56
N ASP A 209 24.23 31.61 -19.11
CA ASP A 209 23.52 32.81 -18.64
C ASP A 209 24.09 33.31 -17.32
N ALA A 210 24.45 32.41 -16.40
CA ALA A 210 25.12 32.77 -15.16
C ALA A 210 26.46 33.47 -15.45
N LEU A 211 27.29 32.91 -16.34
CA LEU A 211 28.55 33.54 -16.76
C LEU A 211 28.32 34.89 -17.45
N ARG A 212 27.28 35.01 -18.28
CA ARG A 212 26.90 36.27 -18.91
C ARG A 212 26.48 37.33 -17.90
N LEU A 213 25.73 36.95 -16.86
CA LEU A 213 25.30 37.85 -15.79
C LEU A 213 26.49 38.30 -14.92
N LEU A 214 27.46 37.43 -14.67
CA LEU A 214 28.68 37.77 -13.92
C LEU A 214 29.67 38.61 -14.74
N GLY A 215 29.73 38.41 -16.06
CA GLY A 215 30.64 39.15 -16.93
C GLY A 215 32.11 39.01 -16.51
N GLU A 216 32.80 40.14 -16.37
CA GLU A 216 34.22 40.20 -15.95
C GLU A 216 34.43 39.89 -14.47
N ASP A 217 33.38 39.91 -13.64
CA ASP A 217 33.46 39.62 -12.20
C ASP A 217 33.49 38.12 -11.87
N ALA A 218 33.30 37.27 -12.88
CA ALA A 218 33.41 35.82 -12.74
C ALA A 218 34.86 35.42 -12.36
N THR A 219 35.02 34.65 -11.28
CA THR A 219 36.32 34.10 -10.92
C THR A 219 36.82 33.09 -11.95
N SER A 220 38.13 32.83 -11.92
CA SER A 220 38.73 31.75 -12.72
C SER A 220 38.09 30.38 -12.45
N ASP A 221 37.73 30.07 -11.21
CA ASP A 221 37.06 28.83 -10.86
C ASP A 221 35.60 28.79 -11.33
N GLU A 222 34.85 29.89 -11.19
CA GLU A 222 33.49 29.99 -11.72
C GLU A 222 33.46 29.88 -13.25
N ALA A 223 34.33 30.59 -13.95
CA ALA A 223 34.47 30.52 -15.41
C ALA A 223 34.82 29.10 -15.89
N ARG A 224 35.74 28.43 -15.20
CA ARG A 224 36.18 27.07 -15.53
C ARG A 224 35.10 26.03 -15.25
N VAL A 225 34.44 26.09 -14.09
CA VAL A 225 33.41 25.12 -13.69
C VAL A 225 32.13 25.33 -14.50
N LEU A 226 31.61 26.56 -14.56
CA LEU A 226 30.38 26.86 -15.30
C LEU A 226 30.58 26.74 -16.82
N GLY A 227 31.77 27.10 -17.33
CA GLY A 227 32.11 27.01 -18.75
C GLY A 227 32.24 25.58 -19.28
N ALA A 228 32.34 24.58 -18.39
CA ALA A 228 32.37 23.17 -18.80
C ALA A 228 31.00 22.61 -19.22
N PHE A 229 29.91 23.29 -18.83
CA PHE A 229 28.54 22.91 -19.18
C PHE A 229 28.14 23.48 -20.54
N HIS A 230 28.22 22.65 -21.56
CA HIS A 230 27.87 23.01 -22.93
C HIS A 230 26.39 22.81 -23.21
N TYR A 231 25.81 23.65 -24.07
CA TYR A 231 24.39 23.59 -24.45
C TYR A 231 24.26 23.47 -25.97
N ALA A 232 23.30 22.66 -26.42
CA ALA A 232 22.84 22.61 -27.80
C ALA A 232 21.52 23.36 -27.92
N TYR A 233 21.44 24.29 -28.87
CA TYR A 233 20.22 25.03 -29.13
C TYR A 233 19.38 24.34 -30.19
N SER A 234 18.09 24.22 -29.92
CA SER A 234 17.12 23.61 -30.83
C SER A 234 16.01 24.59 -31.16
N ASP A 235 15.65 24.63 -32.44
CA ASP A 235 14.44 25.30 -32.90
C ASP A 235 13.25 24.38 -32.65
N ILE A 236 12.25 24.91 -31.95
CA ILE A 236 11.06 24.19 -31.52
C ILE A 236 9.84 24.83 -32.17
N TYR A 237 8.99 23.99 -32.75
CA TYR A 237 7.77 24.40 -33.45
C TYR A 237 6.55 23.77 -32.80
N LEU A 238 5.58 24.59 -32.41
CA LEU A 238 4.22 24.14 -32.09
C LEU A 238 3.39 24.22 -33.38
N HIS A 239 2.81 23.10 -33.82
CA HIS A 239 2.09 23.03 -35.09
C HIS A 239 1.00 21.94 -35.09
N ARG A 240 0.30 21.80 -36.23
CA ARG A 240 -0.71 20.75 -36.46
C ARG A 240 -0.40 19.81 -37.63
N ASP A 241 0.77 19.96 -38.24
CA ASP A 241 1.25 19.10 -39.33
C ASP A 241 1.38 17.61 -38.93
N THR A 242 0.59 16.74 -39.55
CA THR A 242 0.66 15.29 -39.35
C THR A 242 1.76 14.61 -40.18
N ASP A 243 2.38 15.32 -41.12
CA ASP A 243 3.46 14.76 -41.96
C ASP A 243 4.73 14.51 -41.12
N LEU A 244 4.83 15.14 -39.94
CA LEU A 244 5.88 14.95 -38.94
C LEU A 244 5.47 13.93 -37.87
N MET A 245 4.73 12.90 -38.25
CA MET A 245 4.39 11.75 -37.41
C MET A 245 4.72 10.45 -38.15
N PRO A 246 4.82 9.29 -37.47
CA PRO A 246 5.04 8.01 -38.14
C PRO A 246 4.00 7.76 -39.22
N ARG A 247 4.41 7.15 -40.34
CA ARG A 247 3.52 6.93 -41.49
C ARG A 247 2.36 6.02 -41.12
N ASN A 248 2.64 5.01 -40.31
CA ASN A 248 1.60 4.17 -39.73
C ASN A 248 1.03 4.81 -38.46
N ARG A 249 -0.27 5.16 -38.50
CA ARG A 249 -1.01 5.69 -37.34
C ARG A 249 -0.98 4.78 -36.12
N VAL A 250 -0.86 3.47 -36.30
CA VAL A 250 -0.76 2.50 -35.19
C VAL A 250 0.55 2.66 -34.40
N ALA A 251 1.60 3.18 -35.03
CA ALA A 251 2.87 3.48 -34.37
C ALA A 251 2.85 4.82 -33.60
N TRP A 252 1.85 5.68 -33.80
CA TRP A 252 1.78 6.97 -33.14
C TRP A 252 1.82 6.81 -31.63
N SER A 253 2.77 7.51 -31.04
CA SER A 253 3.07 7.47 -29.62
C SER A 253 3.17 8.90 -29.09
N ALA A 254 3.34 9.06 -27.78
CA ALA A 254 3.56 10.37 -27.18
C ALA A 254 4.82 11.03 -27.78
N TRP A 255 5.88 10.25 -27.95
CA TRP A 255 7.17 10.69 -28.48
C TRP A 255 7.47 9.96 -29.78
N ASN A 256 7.73 10.71 -30.86
CA ASN A 256 7.90 10.13 -32.18
C ASN A 256 9.22 10.59 -32.81
N PHE A 257 10.15 9.65 -32.95
CA PHE A 257 11.43 9.90 -33.58
C PHE A 257 11.37 9.54 -35.07
N LEU A 258 11.72 10.50 -35.93
CA LEU A 258 11.60 10.41 -37.37
C LEU A 258 12.96 10.62 -38.01
N THR A 259 13.30 9.82 -39.03
CA THR A 259 14.48 10.09 -39.87
C THR A 259 14.11 10.11 -41.35
N SER A 260 14.72 11.03 -42.08
CA SER A 260 14.66 11.09 -43.54
C SER A 260 15.88 10.43 -44.18
N SER A 261 15.82 10.19 -45.49
CA SER A 261 16.87 9.54 -46.30
C SER A 261 18.24 10.25 -46.23
N GLY A 262 18.31 11.46 -45.67
CA GLY A 262 19.53 12.25 -45.46
C GLY A 262 20.11 12.17 -44.03
N ASN A 263 19.68 11.22 -43.19
CA ASN A 263 20.13 11.04 -41.80
C ASN A 263 19.80 12.21 -40.83
N LYS A 264 19.01 13.18 -41.28
CA LYS A 264 18.44 14.22 -40.41
C LYS A 264 17.30 13.61 -39.61
N ALA A 265 17.30 13.85 -38.31
CA ALA A 265 16.28 13.35 -37.42
C ALA A 265 15.48 14.50 -36.83
N SER A 266 14.17 14.30 -36.73
CA SER A 266 13.26 15.19 -36.03
C SER A 266 12.55 14.41 -34.92
N LEU A 267 12.30 15.09 -33.81
CA LEU A 267 11.54 14.54 -32.69
C LEU A 267 10.23 15.30 -32.57
N THR A 268 9.12 14.59 -32.60
CA THR A 268 7.78 15.18 -32.50
C THR A 268 7.03 14.64 -31.29
N TYR A 269 6.62 15.54 -30.40
CA TYR A 269 5.76 15.24 -29.26
C TYR A 269 4.29 15.47 -29.59
N TRP A 270 3.45 14.51 -29.24
CA TRP A 270 2.01 14.65 -29.35
C TRP A 270 1.41 15.13 -28.03
N LEU A 271 1.17 16.44 -27.94
CA LEU A 271 0.80 17.10 -26.69
C LEU A 271 -0.58 16.68 -26.17
N ASN A 272 -1.50 16.27 -27.06
CA ASN A 272 -2.85 15.90 -26.64
C ASN A 272 -2.86 14.70 -25.68
N ILE A 273 -1.93 13.75 -25.85
CA ILE A 273 -1.85 12.60 -24.96
C ILE A 273 -0.94 12.88 -23.77
N ILE A 274 0.18 13.58 -23.99
CA ILE A 274 1.10 13.93 -22.89
C ILE A 274 0.39 14.82 -21.85
N GLN A 275 -0.48 15.73 -22.29
CA GLN A 275 -1.15 16.71 -21.44
C GLN A 275 -2.67 16.50 -21.32
N ASN A 276 -3.20 15.35 -21.74
CA ASN A 276 -4.63 15.02 -21.68
C ASN A 276 -5.54 16.11 -22.28
N LEU A 277 -5.18 16.65 -23.45
CA LEU A 277 -5.97 17.68 -24.15
C LEU A 277 -7.17 17.10 -24.91
N GLY A 278 -7.34 15.77 -24.91
CA GLY A 278 -8.37 15.06 -25.66
C GLY A 278 -7.93 14.70 -27.09
N GLU A 279 -8.23 13.46 -27.50
CA GLU A 279 -7.93 12.96 -28.85
C GLU A 279 -8.98 13.37 -29.90
N GLU A 280 -10.14 13.87 -29.46
CA GLU A 280 -11.24 14.34 -30.32
C GLU A 280 -11.02 15.74 -30.88
N HIS A 281 -10.04 16.47 -30.33
CA HIS A 281 -9.64 17.80 -30.79
C HIS A 281 -8.50 17.74 -31.81
N ASP A 282 -8.32 18.83 -32.56
CA ASP A 282 -7.18 18.96 -33.48
C ASP A 282 -5.85 18.66 -32.76
N PRO A 283 -4.93 17.89 -33.39
CA PRO A 283 -3.70 17.49 -32.73
C PRO A 283 -2.73 18.66 -32.61
N PHE A 284 -2.15 18.82 -31.42
CA PHE A 284 -1.04 19.72 -31.16
C PHE A 284 0.26 18.92 -31.13
N PHE A 285 1.16 19.26 -32.03
CA PHE A 285 2.47 18.66 -32.14
C PHE A 285 3.56 19.66 -31.79
N LEU A 286 4.57 19.18 -31.07
CA LEU A 286 5.77 19.94 -30.77
C LEU A 286 6.97 19.25 -31.41
N THR A 287 7.55 19.87 -32.44
CA THR A 287 8.68 19.28 -33.17
C THR A 287 9.98 20.05 -32.98
N PHE A 288 11.05 19.29 -32.70
CA PHE A 288 12.41 19.79 -32.53
C PHE A 288 13.20 19.62 -33.82
N ASN A 289 13.83 20.71 -34.25
CA ASN A 289 14.72 20.77 -35.41
C ASN A 289 14.17 20.04 -36.66
N PRO A 290 12.92 20.33 -37.10
CA PRO A 290 12.36 19.67 -38.28
C PRO A 290 13.18 20.00 -39.53
N GLU A 291 13.31 19.04 -40.44
CA GLU A 291 14.04 19.25 -41.70
C GLU A 291 13.34 20.30 -42.61
N VAL A 292 12.02 20.35 -42.54
CA VAL A 292 11.18 21.30 -43.26
C VAL A 292 10.27 22.00 -42.25
N THR A 293 10.08 23.31 -42.40
CA THR A 293 9.17 24.08 -41.55
C THR A 293 7.78 23.42 -41.56
N PRO A 294 7.22 23.07 -40.38
CA PRO A 294 5.94 22.39 -40.31
C PRO A 294 4.80 23.24 -40.87
N LYS A 295 3.86 22.59 -41.55
CA LYS A 295 2.60 23.23 -41.96
C LYS A 295 1.78 23.61 -40.72
N MET A 296 0.99 24.69 -40.83
CA MET A 296 0.12 25.14 -39.74
C MET A 296 0.91 25.37 -38.42
N THR A 297 2.08 26.00 -38.52
CA THR A 297 2.86 26.42 -37.36
C THR A 297 2.10 27.50 -36.59
N LEU A 298 1.90 27.27 -35.30
CA LEU A 298 1.26 28.19 -34.36
C LEU A 298 2.28 29.07 -33.64
N PHE A 299 3.44 28.49 -33.28
CA PHE A 299 4.49 29.20 -32.56
C PHE A 299 5.87 28.59 -32.85
N LYS A 300 6.92 29.43 -32.87
CA LYS A 300 8.32 29.02 -33.01
C LYS A 300 9.16 29.71 -31.94
N TRP A 301 10.06 28.95 -31.30
CA TRP A 301 11.08 29.50 -30.42
C TRP A 301 12.35 28.66 -30.46
N THR A 302 13.42 29.15 -29.85
CA THR A 302 14.68 28.44 -29.70
C THR A 302 14.94 28.22 -28.22
N SER A 303 15.33 27.00 -27.84
CA SER A 303 15.69 26.66 -26.45
C SER A 303 17.04 25.96 -26.40
N GLY A 304 17.82 26.26 -25.36
CA GLY A 304 19.10 25.60 -25.10
C GLY A 304 18.90 24.37 -24.22
N HIS A 305 19.53 23.26 -24.59
CA HIS A 305 19.52 22.00 -23.84
C HIS A 305 20.95 21.63 -23.43
N PRO A 306 21.21 21.28 -22.16
CA PRO A 306 22.55 20.90 -21.73
C PRO A 306 22.99 19.58 -22.39
N LEU A 307 24.27 19.48 -22.70
CA LEU A 307 24.88 18.29 -23.27
C LEU A 307 25.68 17.52 -22.20
N PRO A 308 25.44 16.21 -22.02
CA PRO A 308 26.26 15.40 -21.15
C PRO A 308 27.66 15.24 -21.77
N SER A 309 28.68 15.60 -21.01
CA SER A 309 30.09 15.47 -21.43
C SER A 309 30.96 15.09 -20.25
N VAL A 310 32.12 14.50 -20.54
CA VAL A 310 33.13 14.17 -19.50
C VAL A 310 33.57 15.44 -18.76
N SER A 311 33.68 16.58 -19.46
CA SER A 311 34.02 17.87 -18.85
C SER A 311 32.92 18.38 -17.92
N ALA A 312 31.65 18.31 -18.34
CA ALA A 312 30.51 18.70 -17.50
C ALA A 312 30.41 17.83 -16.23
N TRP A 313 30.70 16.53 -16.36
CA TRP A 313 30.73 15.62 -15.21
C TRP A 313 31.87 15.94 -14.23
N LYS A 314 33.09 16.20 -14.72
CA LYS A 314 34.21 16.60 -13.85
C LYS A 314 33.91 17.92 -13.13
N ALA A 315 33.39 18.91 -13.86
CA ALA A 315 33.03 20.20 -13.29
C ALA A 315 31.95 20.11 -12.20
N SER A 316 31.01 19.17 -12.31
CA SER A 316 29.99 18.99 -11.27
C SER A 316 30.55 18.52 -9.94
N GLN A 317 31.61 17.71 -9.96
CA GLN A 317 32.28 17.22 -8.76
C GLN A 317 33.01 18.36 -8.03
N GLU A 318 33.36 19.40 -8.77
CA GLU A 318 34.05 20.58 -8.28
C GLU A 318 33.10 21.73 -7.91
N LEU A 319 31.78 21.55 -8.07
CA LEU A 319 30.83 22.64 -7.84
C LEU A 319 30.87 23.19 -6.40
N ASN A 320 31.15 22.33 -5.41
CA ASN A 320 31.32 22.76 -4.02
C ASN A 320 32.47 23.77 -3.83
N ASN A 321 33.38 23.87 -4.79
CA ASN A 321 34.47 24.84 -4.75
C ASN A 321 33.96 26.27 -5.03
N ILE A 322 32.82 26.42 -5.73
CA ILE A 322 32.25 27.73 -6.09
C ILE A 322 30.97 28.08 -5.31
N GLN A 323 30.20 27.09 -4.84
CA GLN A 323 28.92 27.34 -4.16
C GLN A 323 29.08 28.11 -2.83
N GLY A 324 28.39 29.24 -2.71
CA GLY A 324 28.27 30.03 -1.48
C GLY A 324 29.54 30.76 -1.04
N LYS A 325 30.65 30.67 -1.79
CA LYS A 325 31.96 31.22 -1.39
C LYS A 325 31.97 32.74 -1.24
N ARG A 326 31.12 33.42 -2.00
CA ARG A 326 31.01 34.88 -2.05
C ARG A 326 29.56 35.36 -2.00
N GLY A 327 28.70 34.61 -1.29
CA GLY A 327 27.26 34.89 -1.20
C GLY A 327 26.46 34.53 -2.47
N LEU A 328 27.11 33.96 -3.48
CA LEU A 328 26.48 33.48 -4.72
C LEU A 328 26.31 31.96 -4.69
N TRP A 329 25.13 31.51 -5.06
CA TRP A 329 24.84 30.11 -5.34
C TRP A 329 24.38 29.99 -6.79
N PHE A 330 24.99 29.05 -7.49
CA PHE A 330 24.66 28.73 -8.86
C PHE A 330 23.73 27.54 -8.89
N TYR A 331 22.71 27.69 -9.71
CA TYR A 331 21.85 26.62 -10.13
C TYR A 331 22.08 26.45 -11.63
N CYS A 332 22.34 25.23 -12.10
CA CYS A 332 22.53 24.95 -13.52
C CYS A 332 21.88 23.62 -13.88
N LEU A 333 21.28 23.55 -15.07
CA LEU A 333 20.74 22.31 -15.61
C LEU A 333 21.91 21.34 -15.84
N TRP A 334 21.83 20.14 -15.24
CA TRP A 334 22.91 19.16 -15.07
C TRP A 334 24.00 19.53 -14.04
N LEU A 335 23.64 19.64 -12.76
CA LEU A 335 24.57 19.37 -11.67
C LEU A 335 24.50 17.88 -11.29
N PRO A 336 25.42 17.00 -11.74
CA PRO A 336 25.65 15.73 -11.07
C PRO A 336 26.21 16.02 -9.68
N PHE A 337 25.32 16.13 -8.69
CA PHE A 337 25.73 16.03 -7.30
C PHE A 337 25.95 14.56 -6.92
N LYS A 338 26.88 14.36 -5.99
CA LYS A 338 27.30 13.12 -5.33
C LYS A 338 26.22 12.04 -5.23
N GLU A 339 26.70 10.81 -5.33
CA GLU A 339 26.09 9.52 -4.97
C GLU A 339 24.79 9.61 -4.16
N ASN A 340 23.78 8.84 -4.60
CA ASN A 340 22.60 8.41 -3.83
C ASN A 340 21.28 9.21 -3.91
N PHE A 341 20.94 9.86 -5.02
CA PHE A 341 19.58 10.42 -5.19
C PHE A 341 18.87 10.01 -6.47
N THR A 342 17.66 9.45 -6.32
CA THR A 342 16.72 9.10 -7.39
C THR A 342 15.33 9.67 -7.07
N ARG A 343 14.61 10.25 -8.06
CA ARG A 343 13.21 9.91 -8.47
C ARG A 343 12.36 11.00 -9.14
N SER A 344 11.45 10.52 -10.04
CA SER A 344 10.27 11.10 -10.74
C SER A 344 10.62 12.11 -11.84
N THR A 345 10.21 12.10 -13.13
CA THR A 345 8.98 11.99 -13.99
C THR A 345 8.40 13.32 -14.52
N PHE A 346 8.81 13.68 -15.75
CA PHE A 346 8.30 14.68 -16.72
C PHE A 346 8.00 16.11 -16.27
N PHE A 347 9.06 16.82 -15.95
CA PHE A 347 9.59 17.89 -16.79
C PHE A 347 11.09 17.58 -16.80
N LEU A 348 11.66 17.18 -17.93
CA LEU A 348 13.09 16.78 -18.00
C LEU A 348 14.02 17.89 -17.51
N GLU A 349 13.55 19.13 -17.60
CA GLU A 349 14.12 20.31 -16.95
C GLU A 349 13.62 20.39 -15.48
N CYS A 350 12.33 20.65 -15.19
CA CYS A 350 11.82 20.97 -13.83
C CYS A 350 12.07 19.99 -12.65
N LEU A 351 12.48 18.74 -12.86
CA LEU A 351 12.78 17.80 -11.76
C LEU A 351 14.24 17.79 -11.34
N MET A 352 15.14 17.89 -12.32
CA MET A 352 16.54 18.21 -12.05
C MET A 352 16.61 19.60 -11.40
N ASP A 353 15.73 20.51 -11.86
CA ASP A 353 15.55 21.85 -11.33
C ASP A 353 15.14 21.88 -9.85
N LEU A 354 14.19 21.04 -9.43
CA LEU A 354 13.72 21.05 -8.04
C LEU A 354 14.81 20.61 -7.06
N HIS A 355 15.57 19.55 -7.39
CA HIS A 355 16.58 19.01 -6.48
C HIS A 355 17.83 19.89 -6.40
N ALA A 356 18.31 20.39 -7.55
CA ALA A 356 19.40 21.36 -7.59
C ALA A 356 19.02 22.66 -6.86
N GLY A 357 17.79 23.13 -7.04
CA GLY A 357 17.25 24.28 -6.31
C GLY A 357 17.14 24.04 -4.80
N MET A 358 16.69 22.84 -4.39
CA MET A 358 16.65 22.46 -2.97
C MET A 358 18.04 22.39 -2.35
N ALA A 359 19.03 21.85 -3.07
CA ALA A 359 20.41 21.77 -2.58
C ALA A 359 21.03 23.16 -2.41
N ALA A 360 20.87 24.05 -3.40
CA ALA A 360 21.31 25.44 -3.31
C ALA A 360 20.63 26.16 -2.13
N ALA A 361 19.32 25.98 -1.96
CA ALA A 361 18.56 26.56 -0.85
C ALA A 361 18.99 26.00 0.52
N GLN A 362 19.21 24.69 0.64
CA GLN A 362 19.67 24.06 1.89
C GLN A 362 21.08 24.49 2.27
N SER A 363 21.98 24.58 1.28
CA SER A 363 23.32 25.12 1.45
C SER A 363 23.27 26.58 1.94
N LEU A 364 22.44 27.42 1.32
CA LEU A 364 22.22 28.80 1.75
C LEU A 364 21.70 28.89 3.19
N LEU A 365 20.93 27.90 3.64
CA LEU A 365 20.39 27.82 5.01
C LEU A 365 21.35 27.16 6.02
N GLY A 366 22.55 26.73 5.62
CA GLY A 366 23.55 26.12 6.51
C GLY A 366 23.15 24.75 7.06
N LYS A 367 22.23 24.02 6.40
CA LYS A 367 21.80 22.68 6.81
C LYS A 367 22.64 21.62 6.13
N GLU A 368 23.07 20.60 6.88
CA GLU A 368 23.70 19.41 6.29
C GLU A 368 22.71 18.65 5.39
N MET A 369 23.20 18.17 4.24
CA MET A 369 22.39 17.40 3.29
C MET A 369 21.97 16.07 3.91
N VAL A 370 20.68 15.90 4.18
CA VAL A 370 20.09 14.59 4.45
C VAL A 370 19.91 13.87 3.11
N SER A 371 20.68 12.80 2.91
CA SER A 371 20.46 11.87 1.80
C SER A 371 19.19 11.06 2.11
N PRO A 372 18.13 11.06 1.29
CA PRO A 372 17.10 10.07 1.35
C PRO A 372 17.75 8.72 1.02
N PRO A 373 17.17 7.64 1.54
CA PRO A 373 17.72 6.30 1.34
C PRO A 373 17.86 6.00 -0.15
N SER A 374 19.08 5.71 -0.61
CA SER A 374 19.32 5.10 -1.91
C SER A 374 18.81 3.66 -1.86
N ASN A 375 17.93 3.31 -2.80
CA ASN A 375 17.61 1.92 -3.06
C ASN A 375 18.33 1.50 -4.36
N PRO A 376 19.57 0.97 -4.28
CA PRO A 376 20.36 0.59 -5.45
C PRO A 376 19.75 -0.56 -6.26
N LYS A 377 18.72 -1.23 -5.74
CA LYS A 377 18.09 -2.40 -6.38
C LYS A 377 16.73 -2.06 -6.97
N HIS A 378 16.74 -1.40 -8.11
CA HIS A 378 15.59 -1.41 -9.00
C HIS A 378 15.66 -2.63 -9.93
N MET A 379 15.18 -3.77 -9.42
CA MET A 379 15.03 -4.99 -10.21
C MET A 379 13.98 -4.75 -11.29
N ALA A 380 14.31 -5.09 -12.54
CA ALA A 380 13.26 -5.40 -13.51
C ALA A 380 12.42 -6.54 -12.91
N PRO A 381 11.09 -6.41 -12.84
CA PRO A 381 10.26 -7.39 -12.16
C PRO A 381 10.46 -8.78 -12.78
N SER A 382 10.75 -9.76 -11.94
CA SER A 382 10.77 -11.17 -12.31
C SER A 382 9.42 -11.60 -12.89
N ILE A 383 9.38 -12.65 -13.70
CA ILE A 383 8.13 -13.23 -14.25
C ILE A 383 7.11 -13.54 -13.13
N ILE A 384 7.63 -13.84 -11.93
CA ILE A 384 6.91 -14.10 -10.69
C ILE A 384 6.24 -12.82 -10.15
N GLU A 385 6.95 -11.69 -10.12
CA GLU A 385 6.40 -10.38 -9.74
C GLU A 385 5.37 -9.87 -10.77
N LYS A 386 5.56 -10.19 -12.05
CA LYS A 386 4.58 -9.89 -13.11
C LYS A 386 3.24 -10.60 -12.90
N GLY A 387 3.25 -11.83 -12.38
CA GLY A 387 2.04 -12.57 -12.01
C GLY A 387 1.35 -12.00 -10.76
N ALA A 388 2.13 -11.59 -9.75
CA ALA A 388 1.60 -11.01 -8.51
C ALA A 388 0.94 -9.63 -8.73
N ARG A 389 1.43 -8.86 -9.70
CA ARG A 389 0.92 -7.52 -10.06
C ARG A 389 -0.50 -7.51 -10.64
N PHE A 390 -1.06 -8.66 -11.02
CA PHE A 390 -2.43 -8.78 -11.53
C PHE A 390 -3.52 -8.74 -10.43
N LEU A 391 -3.16 -8.83 -9.15
CA LEU A 391 -4.10 -9.11 -8.05
C LEU A 391 -4.49 -7.91 -7.17
N PHE A 392 -3.88 -6.73 -7.36
CA PHE A 392 -4.02 -5.61 -6.41
C PHE A 392 -4.78 -4.42 -6.97
N THR A 393 -5.38 -3.62 -6.07
CA THR A 393 -6.19 -2.44 -6.41
C THR A 393 -5.39 -1.13 -6.43
N ARG A 394 -4.31 -0.96 -5.67
CA ARG A 394 -3.38 0.19 -5.77
C ARG A 394 -2.09 -0.17 -5.04
N VAL A 395 -0.95 -0.08 -5.71
CA VAL A 395 0.35 -0.47 -5.14
C VAL A 395 1.35 0.66 -5.31
N TYR A 396 1.90 1.14 -4.20
CA TYR A 396 3.07 2.00 -4.17
C TYR A 396 4.27 1.12 -3.80
N GLU A 397 5.21 0.95 -4.71
CA GLU A 397 6.48 0.32 -4.36
C GLU A 397 7.40 1.39 -3.72
N GLU A 398 8.29 1.01 -2.79
CA GLU A 398 9.52 1.77 -2.48
C GLU A 398 10.50 1.72 -3.67
N GLY A 399 9.94 2.15 -4.78
CA GLY A 399 10.41 2.16 -6.13
C GLY A 399 10.07 3.46 -6.88
N GLY A 400 9.07 4.21 -6.38
CA GLY A 400 8.51 5.36 -7.11
C GLY A 400 7.55 4.95 -8.22
N THR A 401 7.43 3.65 -8.51
CA THR A 401 6.39 3.07 -9.35
C THR A 401 5.08 3.04 -8.59
N MET A 402 4.08 3.79 -9.08
CA MET A 402 2.72 3.76 -8.57
C MET A 402 1.83 3.04 -9.57
N PHE A 403 1.20 1.96 -9.12
CA PHE A 403 0.16 1.28 -9.87
C PHE A 403 -1.19 1.69 -9.30
N THR A 404 -2.00 2.32 -10.13
CA THR A 404 -3.40 2.61 -9.82
C THR A 404 -4.26 1.60 -10.54
N PHE A 405 -5.00 0.80 -9.79
CA PHE A 405 -6.07 0.00 -10.35
C PHE A 405 -7.40 0.59 -9.86
N LYS A 406 -8.36 0.71 -10.77
CA LYS A 406 -9.67 1.27 -10.48
C LYS A 406 -10.70 0.27 -10.94
N GLY A 407 -11.61 -0.11 -10.05
CA GLY A 407 -12.75 -0.93 -10.44
C GLY A 407 -13.64 -0.17 -11.43
N ASN A 408 -14.29 -0.90 -12.34
CA ASN A 408 -15.22 -0.34 -13.33
C ASN A 408 -16.53 0.18 -12.70
N HIS A 409 -16.74 -0.04 -11.40
CA HIS A 409 -17.95 0.34 -10.69
C HIS A 409 -17.71 1.55 -9.79
N LEU A 410 -18.37 2.68 -10.12
CA LEU A 410 -18.39 3.95 -9.39
C LEU A 410 -19.02 3.90 -7.97
N ARG A 411 -19.27 2.70 -7.41
CA ARG A 411 -20.01 2.53 -6.15
C ARG A 411 -19.15 2.22 -4.92
N CYS A 412 -17.85 1.98 -5.06
CA CYS A 412 -16.96 1.71 -3.93
C CYS A 412 -16.05 2.92 -3.66
N ASN A 413 -16.22 3.54 -2.48
CA ASN A 413 -15.41 4.67 -2.02
C ASN A 413 -14.20 4.24 -1.18
N LEU A 414 -13.94 2.94 -1.03
CA LEU A 414 -12.80 2.46 -0.27
C LEU A 414 -11.51 2.73 -1.03
N GLU A 415 -10.55 3.35 -0.34
CA GLU A 415 -9.21 3.59 -0.85
C GLU A 415 -8.19 2.98 0.11
N SER A 416 -7.20 2.29 -0.45
CA SER A 416 -6.03 1.84 0.29
C SER A 416 -4.79 2.08 -0.57
N VAL A 417 -3.72 2.57 0.09
CA VAL A 417 -2.44 2.86 -0.54
C VAL A 417 -1.37 2.07 0.20
N ILE A 418 -0.96 0.97 -0.42
CA ILE A 418 0.05 0.03 0.10
C ILE A 418 1.44 0.55 -0.29
N LYS A 419 2.37 0.66 0.66
CA LYS A 419 3.79 0.93 0.45
C LYS A 419 4.60 -0.34 0.62
N ILE A 420 5.16 -0.89 -0.46
CA ILE A 420 5.95 -2.13 -0.40
C ILE A 420 7.42 -1.78 -0.14
N HIS A 421 7.96 -2.29 0.96
CA HIS A 421 9.35 -2.11 1.39
C HIS A 421 10.28 -3.22 0.88
N SER A 422 9.72 -4.42 0.65
CA SER A 422 10.48 -5.63 0.37
C SER A 422 9.84 -6.45 -0.75
N PRO A 423 10.61 -6.93 -1.75
CA PRO A 423 10.08 -7.77 -2.83
C PRO A 423 9.58 -9.14 -2.32
N HIS A 424 9.94 -9.54 -1.09
CA HIS A 424 9.40 -10.75 -0.46
C HIS A 424 7.87 -10.70 -0.31
N PHE A 425 7.28 -9.50 -0.24
CA PHE A 425 5.83 -9.30 -0.29
C PHE A 425 5.19 -10.09 -1.43
N TYR A 426 5.70 -9.93 -2.65
CA TYR A 426 5.13 -10.57 -3.84
C TYR A 426 5.22 -12.08 -3.79
N TRP A 427 6.37 -12.60 -3.34
CA TRP A 427 6.57 -14.04 -3.18
C TRP A 427 5.62 -14.63 -2.15
N LYS A 428 5.50 -14.01 -0.97
CA LYS A 428 4.62 -14.47 0.10
C LYS A 428 3.17 -14.46 -0.33
N VAL A 429 2.67 -13.34 -0.87
CA VAL A 429 1.27 -13.25 -1.32
C VAL A 429 0.98 -14.24 -2.45
N MET A 430 1.91 -14.44 -3.40
CA MET A 430 1.69 -15.38 -4.50
C MET A 430 1.71 -16.86 -4.04
N THR A 431 2.60 -17.21 -3.11
CA THR A 431 2.77 -18.62 -2.69
C THR A 431 1.84 -19.05 -1.57
N GLN A 432 1.39 -18.10 -0.74
CA GLN A 432 0.62 -18.37 0.48
C GLN A 432 -0.69 -17.55 0.57
N ALA A 433 -1.05 -16.81 -0.48
CA ALA A 433 -2.30 -16.06 -0.57
C ALA A 433 -2.56 -15.14 0.65
N ASP A 434 -3.65 -15.37 1.38
CA ASP A 434 -4.08 -14.60 2.55
C ASP A 434 -3.10 -14.72 3.73
N LEU A 435 -2.60 -15.93 4.02
CA LEU A 435 -1.54 -16.15 5.00
C LEU A 435 -0.24 -15.44 4.60
N GLY A 436 0.05 -15.42 3.30
CA GLY A 436 1.20 -14.70 2.74
C GLY A 436 1.10 -13.18 2.92
N LEU A 437 -0.11 -12.63 2.77
CA LEU A 437 -0.37 -11.22 3.02
C LEU A 437 -0.19 -10.86 4.49
N ALA A 438 -0.72 -11.69 5.41
CA ALA A 438 -0.52 -11.50 6.84
C ALA A 438 0.96 -11.60 7.22
N ASP A 439 1.67 -12.63 6.77
CA ASP A 439 3.09 -12.80 7.06
C ASP A 439 3.94 -11.65 6.49
N ALA A 440 3.60 -11.14 5.30
CA ALA A 440 4.27 -9.97 4.74
C ALA A 440 4.05 -8.72 5.61
N TYR A 441 2.85 -8.49 6.12
CA TYR A 441 2.57 -7.36 7.02
C TYR A 441 3.32 -7.49 8.35
N ILE A 442 3.25 -8.68 8.96
CA ILE A 442 3.87 -8.99 10.25
C ILE A 442 5.40 -8.85 10.17
N ASN A 443 6.03 -9.17 9.05
CA ASN A 443 7.47 -9.00 8.88
C ASN A 443 7.87 -7.59 8.39
N GLY A 444 6.91 -6.67 8.20
CA GLY A 444 7.20 -5.31 7.75
C GLY A 444 7.58 -5.21 6.28
N ASP A 445 7.24 -6.21 5.45
CA ASP A 445 7.53 -6.20 4.01
C ASP A 445 6.75 -5.10 3.26
N PHE A 446 5.65 -4.61 3.87
CA PHE A 446 4.88 -3.49 3.38
C PHE A 446 4.17 -2.75 4.53
N SER A 447 3.77 -1.51 4.28
CA SER A 447 2.97 -0.67 5.18
C SER A 447 1.88 0.06 4.40
N PHE A 448 1.13 0.94 5.09
CA PHE A 448 0.09 1.76 4.47
C PHE A 448 0.39 3.24 4.58
N ALA A 449 -0.05 4.03 3.59
CA ALA A 449 0.04 5.48 3.66
C ALA A 449 -0.91 6.06 4.73
N ASP A 450 -2.11 5.49 4.85
CA ASP A 450 -3.02 5.71 5.97
C ASP A 450 -2.82 4.57 6.98
N LYS A 451 -2.29 4.92 8.15
CA LYS A 451 -2.00 3.96 9.21
C LYS A 451 -3.24 3.50 9.99
N ASP A 452 -4.35 4.22 9.93
CA ASP A 452 -5.55 3.90 10.72
C ASP A 452 -6.56 3.07 9.95
N SER A 453 -6.76 3.38 8.68
CA SER A 453 -7.76 2.72 7.83
C SER A 453 -7.18 1.91 6.67
N GLY A 454 -5.88 2.06 6.37
CA GLY A 454 -5.28 1.47 5.18
C GLY A 454 -5.39 -0.06 5.11
N LEU A 455 -5.07 -0.75 6.21
CA LEU A 455 -5.16 -2.22 6.30
C LEU A 455 -6.61 -2.70 6.31
N LEU A 456 -7.46 -2.10 7.16
CA LEU A 456 -8.90 -2.35 7.20
C LEU A 456 -9.54 -2.23 5.81
N ASN A 457 -9.29 -1.12 5.10
CA ASN A 457 -9.83 -0.87 3.77
C ASN A 457 -9.33 -1.90 2.76
N LEU A 458 -8.05 -2.29 2.83
CA LEU A 458 -7.51 -3.33 1.93
C LEU A 458 -8.27 -4.65 2.12
N ILE A 459 -8.45 -5.10 3.36
CA ILE A 459 -9.13 -6.36 3.67
C ILE A 459 -10.60 -6.29 3.21
N MET A 460 -11.29 -5.17 3.47
CA MET A 460 -12.67 -4.97 2.98
C MET A 460 -12.77 -4.99 1.45
N ILE A 461 -11.81 -4.39 0.73
CA ILE A 461 -11.74 -4.45 -0.73
C ILE A 461 -11.55 -5.90 -1.21
N LEU A 462 -10.68 -6.67 -0.57
CA LEU A 462 -10.44 -8.08 -0.91
C LEU A 462 -11.69 -8.93 -0.70
N ILE A 463 -12.41 -8.71 0.40
CA ILE A 463 -13.70 -9.37 0.69
C ILE A 463 -14.72 -9.05 -0.41
N ALA A 464 -14.92 -7.76 -0.72
CA ALA A 464 -15.87 -7.32 -1.74
C ALA A 464 -15.57 -7.91 -3.13
N ASN A 465 -14.28 -7.99 -3.51
CA ASN A 465 -13.85 -8.59 -4.77
C ASN A 465 -14.11 -10.11 -4.82
N LYS A 466 -13.90 -10.83 -3.72
CA LYS A 466 -14.20 -12.28 -3.63
C LYS A 466 -15.70 -12.53 -3.85
N GLU A 467 -16.56 -11.73 -3.25
CA GLU A 467 -18.02 -11.86 -3.39
C GLU A 467 -18.52 -11.57 -4.81
N LEU A 468 -17.99 -10.53 -5.47
CA LEU A 468 -18.32 -10.21 -6.86
C LEU A 468 -17.94 -11.36 -7.81
N ASN A 469 -16.75 -11.94 -7.62
CA ASN A 469 -16.30 -13.08 -8.42
C ASN A 469 -17.16 -14.34 -8.17
N SER A 470 -17.57 -14.59 -6.93
CA SER A 470 -18.46 -15.71 -6.58
C SER A 470 -19.83 -15.60 -7.26
N LYS A 471 -20.42 -14.39 -7.31
CA LYS A 471 -21.69 -14.14 -8.02
C LYS A 471 -21.58 -14.39 -9.53
N ASN A 472 -20.46 -13.99 -10.15
CA ASN A 472 -20.19 -14.24 -11.57
C ASN A 472 -19.91 -15.73 -11.87
N LEU A 473 -19.26 -16.44 -10.95
CA LEU A 473 -18.97 -17.88 -11.08
C LEU A 473 -20.22 -18.76 -10.90
N LYS A 474 -21.19 -18.37 -10.06
CA LYS A 474 -22.49 -19.06 -9.97
C LYS A 474 -23.28 -19.02 -11.29
N LEU A 475 -23.01 -18.05 -12.18
CA LEU A 475 -23.57 -18.00 -13.55
C LEU A 475 -22.78 -18.83 -14.59
N SER A 476 -21.56 -19.26 -14.29
CA SER A 476 -20.69 -19.99 -15.23
C SER A 476 -20.30 -21.37 -14.68
N LYS A 477 -21.23 -22.34 -14.77
CA LYS A 477 -20.94 -23.77 -14.53
C LYS A 477 -20.18 -24.45 -15.69
N LYS A 478 -19.26 -23.74 -16.37
CA LYS A 478 -18.33 -24.35 -17.32
C LYS A 478 -16.90 -23.99 -16.94
N ARG A 479 -16.31 -24.85 -16.11
CA ARG A 479 -14.87 -24.88 -15.84
C ARG A 479 -14.18 -25.30 -17.14
N GLY A 480 -13.62 -24.34 -17.88
CA GLY A 480 -12.89 -24.59 -19.12
C GLY A 480 -11.53 -25.23 -18.85
N TRP A 481 -11.16 -26.20 -19.68
CA TRP A 481 -9.88 -26.94 -19.71
C TRP A 481 -8.61 -26.04 -19.67
N TRP A 482 -8.73 -24.76 -20.05
CA TRP A 482 -7.58 -23.89 -20.33
C TRP A 482 -7.23 -22.87 -19.24
N THR A 483 -7.76 -22.99 -18.02
CA THR A 483 -7.27 -22.17 -16.89
C THR A 483 -5.91 -22.72 -16.41
N PRO A 484 -4.80 -21.97 -16.53
CA PRO A 484 -3.49 -22.50 -16.18
C PRO A 484 -3.42 -22.87 -14.70
N MET A 485 -2.94 -24.08 -14.46
CA MET A 485 -2.69 -24.69 -13.16
C MET A 485 -1.55 -23.94 -12.45
N PHE A 486 -1.84 -22.82 -11.78
CA PHE A 486 -0.92 -22.27 -10.78
C PHE A 486 -0.99 -23.15 -9.52
N MET A 487 -0.30 -24.29 -9.61
CA MET A 487 -0.01 -25.22 -8.53
C MET A 487 1.02 -24.59 -7.56
N THR A 488 0.55 -24.08 -6.43
CA THR A 488 1.33 -24.00 -5.17
C THR A 488 0.46 -24.20 -3.93
N ALA A 489 -0.86 -23.95 -4.01
CA ALA A 489 -1.79 -24.19 -2.90
C ALA A 489 -1.91 -25.67 -2.47
N GLY A 490 -1.59 -26.64 -3.33
CA GLY A 490 -1.77 -28.07 -3.03
C GLY A 490 -0.79 -28.66 -2.02
N LEU A 491 0.48 -28.22 -2.03
CA LEU A 491 1.52 -28.72 -1.10
C LEU A 491 1.46 -28.02 0.27
N THR A 492 1.11 -26.73 0.32
CA THR A 492 0.82 -25.99 1.56
C THR A 492 -0.49 -26.45 2.20
N SER A 493 -1.54 -26.71 1.41
CA SER A 493 -2.81 -27.26 1.89
C SER A 493 -2.64 -28.58 2.65
N ALA A 494 -1.83 -29.53 2.14
CA ALA A 494 -1.63 -30.81 2.82
C ALA A 494 -0.90 -30.69 4.17
N THR A 495 0.14 -29.85 4.25
CA THR A 495 0.88 -29.62 5.50
C THR A 495 0.06 -28.81 6.52
N GLN A 496 -0.75 -27.85 6.06
CA GLN A 496 -1.69 -27.09 6.89
C GLN A 496 -2.86 -27.96 7.36
N PHE A 497 -3.37 -28.87 6.52
CA PHE A 497 -4.40 -29.84 6.88
C PHE A 497 -3.91 -30.82 7.97
N LEU A 498 -2.68 -31.35 7.84
CA LEU A 498 -2.06 -32.19 8.86
C LEU A 498 -1.81 -31.42 10.17
N LYS A 499 -1.36 -30.16 10.09
CA LYS A 499 -1.21 -29.28 11.27
C LYS A 499 -2.57 -28.98 11.93
N HIS A 500 -3.61 -28.76 11.15
CA HIS A 500 -4.97 -28.51 11.64
C HIS A 500 -5.52 -29.74 12.37
N PHE A 501 -5.39 -30.94 11.79
CA PHE A 501 -5.80 -32.19 12.43
C PHE A 501 -5.02 -32.45 13.75
N SER A 502 -3.74 -32.09 13.80
CA SER A 502 -2.92 -32.16 15.01
C SER A 502 -3.37 -31.18 16.12
N ARG A 503 -4.11 -30.10 15.78
CA ARG A 503 -4.55 -29.03 16.71
C ARG A 503 -5.99 -29.18 17.23
N GLN A 504 -6.70 -30.27 16.94
CA GLN A 504 -8.06 -30.55 17.47
C GLN A 504 -8.17 -30.40 19.01
N ASN A 505 -9.31 -29.92 19.50
CA ASN A 505 -9.55 -29.60 20.92
C ASN A 505 -9.99 -30.80 21.78
N THR A 506 -9.20 -31.88 21.77
CA THR A 506 -9.30 -32.93 22.81
C THR A 506 -8.99 -32.34 24.19
N LEU A 507 -9.42 -32.98 25.29
CA LEU A 507 -9.25 -32.48 26.67
C LEU A 507 -7.86 -31.88 26.97
N THR A 508 -6.79 -32.65 26.70
CA THR A 508 -5.41 -32.20 26.93
C THR A 508 -4.95 -31.10 25.98
N LYS A 509 -5.48 -31.04 24.76
CA LYS A 509 -5.10 -30.04 23.76
C LYS A 509 -5.85 -28.72 23.93
N ALA A 510 -7.12 -28.77 24.34
CA ALA A 510 -7.94 -27.59 24.60
C ALA A 510 -7.27 -26.67 25.64
N ARG A 511 -6.84 -27.25 26.78
CA ARG A 511 -6.09 -26.51 27.80
C ARG A 511 -4.81 -25.86 27.25
N ARG A 512 -4.02 -26.59 26.44
CA ARG A 512 -2.77 -26.07 25.85
C ARG A 512 -3.03 -24.97 24.81
N ASN A 513 -4.11 -25.07 24.05
CA ASN A 513 -4.47 -24.07 23.04
C ASN A 513 -4.95 -22.77 23.71
N ILE A 514 -5.78 -22.88 24.76
CA ILE A 514 -6.28 -21.73 25.55
C ILE A 514 -5.13 -21.06 26.30
N SER A 515 -4.28 -21.82 27.00
CA SER A 515 -3.15 -21.24 27.76
C SER A 515 -2.20 -20.42 26.88
N ARG A 516 -1.99 -20.80 25.62
CA ARG A 516 -1.08 -20.08 24.69
C ARG A 516 -1.54 -18.66 24.35
N HIS A 517 -2.84 -18.39 24.38
CA HIS A 517 -3.38 -17.06 24.08
C HIS A 517 -3.73 -16.29 25.35
N TYR A 518 -4.45 -16.93 26.29
CA TYR A 518 -4.98 -16.26 27.47
C TYR A 518 -3.98 -16.15 28.63
N ASP A 519 -2.93 -16.96 28.66
CA ASP A 519 -1.84 -16.84 29.65
C ASP A 519 -0.65 -16.01 29.11
N LEU A 520 -0.85 -15.17 28.09
CA LEU A 520 0.20 -14.28 27.58
C LEU A 520 0.67 -13.28 28.64
N SER A 521 -0.26 -12.46 29.16
CA SER A 521 -0.06 -11.57 30.31
C SER A 521 -1.35 -10.82 30.61
N ASN A 522 -1.82 -10.82 31.87
CA ASN A 522 -2.95 -9.99 32.29
C ASN A 522 -2.65 -8.49 32.14
N GLU A 523 -1.38 -8.09 32.32
CA GLU A 523 -0.93 -6.70 32.13
C GLU A 523 -1.08 -6.27 30.68
N LEU A 524 -0.77 -7.16 29.72
CA LEU A 524 -1.00 -6.90 28.30
C LEU A 524 -2.49 -6.66 28.00
N PHE A 525 -3.37 -7.55 28.46
CA PHE A 525 -4.81 -7.44 28.19
C PHE A 525 -5.38 -6.15 28.80
N ALA A 526 -4.94 -5.78 30.00
CA ALA A 526 -5.37 -4.54 30.66
C ALA A 526 -4.99 -3.26 29.90
N LEU A 527 -3.99 -3.29 29.00
CA LEU A 527 -3.57 -2.12 28.23
C LEU A 527 -4.49 -1.79 27.04
N PHE A 528 -5.34 -2.72 26.61
CA PHE A 528 -6.24 -2.48 25.49
C PHE A 528 -7.71 -2.79 25.76
N LEU A 529 -8.01 -3.68 26.70
CA LEU A 529 -9.36 -3.87 27.23
C LEU A 529 -9.75 -2.69 28.13
N ASP A 530 -11.04 -2.57 28.42
CA ASP A 530 -11.53 -1.67 29.45
C ASP A 530 -11.37 -2.30 30.86
N ASP A 531 -11.68 -1.53 31.91
CA ASP A 531 -11.57 -1.97 33.31
C ASP A 531 -12.32 -3.27 33.64
N THR A 532 -13.33 -3.65 32.84
CA THR A 532 -14.05 -4.92 33.04
C THR A 532 -13.23 -6.15 32.63
N MET A 533 -12.08 -5.97 31.95
CA MET A 533 -11.31 -7.05 31.34
C MET A 533 -12.16 -7.95 30.44
N SER A 534 -13.16 -7.38 29.76
CA SER A 534 -14.07 -8.13 28.89
C SER A 534 -13.46 -8.32 27.49
N TYR A 535 -12.90 -9.49 27.23
CA TYR A 535 -12.42 -9.86 25.89
C TYR A 535 -13.52 -10.57 25.08
N SER A 536 -14.64 -9.87 24.89
CA SER A 536 -15.79 -10.26 24.08
C SER A 536 -16.48 -9.04 23.51
N THR A 537 -17.43 -9.19 22.58
CA THR A 537 -18.14 -8.04 22.01
C THR A 537 -18.87 -7.22 23.07
N ALA A 538 -18.85 -5.91 22.90
CA ALA A 538 -19.67 -4.98 23.65
C ALA A 538 -20.99 -4.72 22.89
N VAL A 539 -21.95 -4.02 23.51
CA VAL A 539 -23.19 -3.58 22.84
C VAL A 539 -23.31 -2.07 22.96
N PHE A 540 -23.15 -1.35 21.84
CA PHE A 540 -23.12 0.11 21.78
C PHE A 540 -24.49 0.71 21.47
N LYS A 541 -24.81 1.86 22.06
CA LYS A 541 -25.97 2.69 21.66
C LYS A 541 -25.62 3.69 20.55
N SER A 542 -24.36 4.11 20.50
CA SER A 542 -23.81 5.04 19.51
C SER A 542 -22.32 4.77 19.31
N ASP A 543 -21.79 5.14 18.15
CA ASP A 543 -20.39 4.85 17.79
C ASP A 543 -19.37 5.51 18.75
N ASP A 544 -19.68 6.69 19.30
CA ASP A 544 -18.77 7.44 20.19
C ASP A 544 -18.87 7.03 21.67
N GLU A 545 -19.65 5.99 21.99
CA GLU A 545 -19.85 5.57 23.37
C GLU A 545 -18.61 4.87 23.95
N ASP A 546 -18.35 5.12 25.22
CA ASP A 546 -17.27 4.50 25.98
C ASP A 546 -17.38 2.96 26.03
N LEU A 547 -16.23 2.28 25.86
CA LEU A 547 -16.16 0.82 25.76
C LEU A 547 -16.67 0.14 27.03
N LYS A 548 -16.31 0.64 28.22
CA LYS A 548 -16.75 0.09 29.51
C LYS A 548 -18.27 0.17 29.65
N THR A 549 -18.86 1.30 29.27
CA THR A 549 -20.31 1.48 29.27
C THR A 549 -21.01 0.46 28.36
N ALA A 550 -20.47 0.24 27.16
CA ALA A 550 -20.99 -0.73 26.21
C ALA A 550 -20.80 -2.20 26.69
N GLN A 551 -19.70 -2.51 27.38
CA GLN A 551 -19.47 -3.84 27.97
C GLN A 551 -20.42 -4.14 29.12
N MET A 552 -20.62 -3.17 30.03
CA MET A 552 -21.59 -3.28 31.12
C MET A 552 -23.01 -3.46 30.61
N ARG A 553 -23.36 -2.87 29.46
CA ARG A 553 -24.64 -3.13 28.81
C ARG A 553 -24.77 -4.56 28.32
N LYS A 554 -23.76 -5.08 27.63
CA LYS A 554 -23.73 -6.48 27.19
C LYS A 554 -23.87 -7.44 28.38
N ILE A 555 -23.16 -7.18 29.48
CA ILE A 555 -23.29 -7.96 30.73
C ILE A 555 -24.73 -7.92 31.26
N ASN A 556 -25.35 -6.75 31.33
CA ASN A 556 -26.74 -6.64 31.78
C ASN A 556 -27.71 -7.39 30.87
N LEU A 557 -27.52 -7.34 29.54
CA LEU A 557 -28.35 -8.10 28.60
C LEU A 557 -28.25 -9.60 28.82
N LEU A 558 -27.05 -10.14 29.08
CA LEU A 558 -26.87 -11.55 29.41
C LEU A 558 -27.59 -11.93 30.71
N ILE A 559 -27.48 -11.10 31.76
CA ILE A 559 -28.16 -11.31 33.05
C ILE A 559 -29.69 -11.30 32.87
N ASP A 560 -30.20 -10.34 32.10
CA ASP A 560 -31.64 -10.17 31.88
C ASP A 560 -32.21 -11.31 31.03
N LYS A 561 -31.50 -11.74 29.98
CA LYS A 561 -31.85 -12.92 29.17
C LYS A 561 -31.84 -14.22 29.99
N ALA A 562 -30.92 -14.33 30.93
CA ALA A 562 -30.86 -15.47 31.83
C ALA A 562 -31.93 -15.45 32.93
N ARG A 563 -32.64 -14.33 33.19
CA ARG A 563 -33.67 -14.24 34.25
C ARG A 563 -33.17 -14.80 35.60
N ILE A 564 -32.04 -14.28 36.06
CA ILE A 564 -31.38 -14.75 37.29
C ILE A 564 -32.10 -14.18 38.51
N GLU A 565 -32.29 -15.02 39.54
CA GLU A 565 -32.95 -14.69 40.80
C GLU A 565 -32.06 -15.12 41.97
N LYS A 566 -32.36 -14.62 43.17
CA LYS A 566 -31.51 -14.78 44.37
C LYS A 566 -31.28 -16.23 44.80
N ASN A 567 -32.24 -17.12 44.54
CA ASN A 567 -32.19 -18.53 44.91
C ASN A 567 -31.53 -19.42 43.85
N HIS A 568 -31.21 -18.89 42.67
CA HIS A 568 -30.62 -19.69 41.60
C HIS A 568 -29.15 -20.05 41.87
N GLU A 569 -28.74 -21.23 41.40
CA GLU A 569 -27.35 -21.60 41.15
C GLU A 569 -27.00 -21.37 39.67
N VAL A 570 -26.04 -20.49 39.42
CA VAL A 570 -25.61 -20.10 38.07
C VAL A 570 -24.27 -20.75 37.73
N LEU A 571 -24.17 -21.34 36.54
CA LEU A 571 -22.93 -21.82 35.94
C LEU A 571 -22.50 -20.91 34.79
N GLU A 572 -21.25 -20.46 34.80
CA GLU A 572 -20.62 -19.80 33.66
C GLU A 572 -19.53 -20.69 33.06
N ILE A 573 -19.71 -21.08 31.79
CA ILE A 573 -18.74 -21.86 31.04
C ILE A 573 -17.84 -20.91 30.25
N GLY A 574 -16.60 -20.76 30.72
CA GLY A 574 -15.62 -19.81 30.18
C GLY A 574 -15.70 -18.46 30.89
N CYS A 575 -15.45 -18.43 32.21
CA CYS A 575 -15.72 -17.25 33.05
C CYS A 575 -14.76 -16.06 32.89
N GLY A 576 -13.74 -16.18 32.04
CA GLY A 576 -12.75 -15.14 31.79
C GLY A 576 -12.14 -14.60 33.10
N TRP A 577 -12.07 -13.28 33.20
CA TRP A 577 -11.54 -12.56 34.38
C TRP A 577 -12.59 -12.31 35.48
N GLY A 578 -13.78 -12.92 35.39
CA GLY A 578 -14.74 -12.98 36.51
C GLY A 578 -15.73 -11.81 36.63
N THR A 579 -15.69 -10.82 35.73
CA THR A 579 -16.56 -9.63 35.84
C THR A 579 -18.05 -9.97 35.73
N LEU A 580 -18.45 -10.92 34.87
CA LEU A 580 -19.85 -11.34 34.79
C LEU A 580 -20.32 -11.94 36.13
N ALA A 581 -19.51 -12.80 36.75
CA ALA A 581 -19.81 -13.39 38.05
C ALA A 581 -20.06 -12.34 39.14
N ILE A 582 -19.16 -11.35 39.23
CA ILE A 582 -19.26 -10.26 40.20
C ILE A 582 -20.55 -9.47 40.00
N GLU A 583 -20.87 -9.10 38.77
CA GLU A 583 -22.04 -8.27 38.48
C GLU A 583 -23.36 -9.04 38.64
N VAL A 584 -23.40 -10.32 38.27
CA VAL A 584 -24.54 -11.22 38.52
C VAL A 584 -24.85 -11.29 40.02
N VAL A 585 -23.84 -11.59 40.85
CA VAL A 585 -24.03 -11.77 42.29
C VAL A 585 -24.33 -10.45 42.99
N LYS A 586 -23.71 -9.33 42.60
CA LYS A 586 -24.07 -8.00 43.12
C LYS A 586 -25.54 -7.66 42.85
N LYS A 587 -26.04 -7.96 41.65
CA LYS A 587 -27.40 -7.62 41.23
C LYS A 587 -28.47 -8.52 41.85
N THR A 588 -28.16 -9.80 42.06
CA THR A 588 -29.18 -10.82 42.43
C THR A 588 -28.96 -11.48 43.78
N GLY A 589 -27.72 -11.57 44.26
CA GLY A 589 -27.34 -12.32 45.46
C GLY A 589 -27.38 -13.85 45.28
N CYS A 590 -27.44 -14.35 44.05
CA CYS A 590 -27.46 -15.77 43.72
C CYS A 590 -26.15 -16.47 44.09
N LYS A 591 -26.10 -17.80 43.94
CA LYS A 591 -24.83 -18.54 43.94
C LYS A 591 -24.28 -18.63 42.53
N TYR A 592 -22.97 -18.59 42.40
CA TYR A 592 -22.30 -18.57 41.11
C TYR A 592 -21.11 -19.53 41.07
N THR A 593 -21.02 -20.32 40.02
CA THR A 593 -19.84 -21.15 39.70
C THR A 593 -19.34 -20.77 38.32
N GLY A 594 -18.11 -20.25 38.21
CA GLY A 594 -17.46 -20.00 36.93
C GLY A 594 -16.35 -21.01 36.68
N ILE A 595 -16.25 -21.50 35.45
CA ILE A 595 -15.16 -22.42 35.07
C ILE A 595 -14.29 -21.82 33.96
N THR A 596 -12.98 -22.04 34.06
CA THR A 596 -11.99 -21.64 33.05
C THR A 596 -10.90 -22.70 32.91
N LEU A 597 -10.18 -22.65 31.80
CA LEU A 597 -8.97 -23.46 31.54
C LEU A 597 -7.67 -22.66 31.69
N SER A 598 -7.75 -21.34 31.89
CA SER A 598 -6.60 -20.46 32.09
C SER A 598 -6.32 -20.27 33.59
N ILE A 599 -5.06 -20.48 33.98
CA ILE A 599 -4.61 -20.29 35.36
C ILE A 599 -4.56 -18.79 35.70
N GLU A 600 -4.11 -17.97 34.74
CA GLU A 600 -3.96 -16.52 34.94
C GLU A 600 -5.33 -15.82 35.05
N GLN A 601 -6.33 -16.26 34.28
CA GLN A 601 -7.71 -15.79 34.41
C GLN A 601 -8.31 -16.18 35.76
N LEU A 602 -8.12 -17.44 36.17
CA LEU A 602 -8.63 -17.92 37.45
C LEU A 602 -8.07 -17.10 38.62
N LYS A 603 -6.74 -16.94 38.66
CA LYS A 603 -6.06 -16.18 39.71
C LYS A 603 -6.56 -14.73 39.78
N TYR A 604 -6.69 -14.07 38.62
CA TYR A 604 -7.21 -12.71 38.55
C TYR A 604 -8.66 -12.62 39.02
N ALA A 605 -9.51 -13.54 38.57
CA ALA A 605 -10.93 -13.57 38.93
C ALA A 605 -11.14 -13.78 40.44
N GLU A 606 -10.38 -14.69 41.06
CA GLU A 606 -10.39 -14.93 42.50
C GLU A 606 -9.98 -13.68 43.30
N GLU A 607 -8.94 -12.97 42.84
CA GLU A 607 -8.49 -11.72 43.45
C GLU A 607 -9.58 -10.64 43.37
N LYS A 608 -10.21 -10.45 42.20
CA LYS A 608 -11.30 -9.48 42.03
C LYS A 608 -12.55 -9.82 42.82
N VAL A 609 -12.90 -11.09 42.96
CA VAL A 609 -14.01 -11.52 43.82
C VAL A 609 -13.72 -11.25 45.29
N LYS A 610 -12.47 -11.47 45.72
CA LYS A 610 -12.03 -11.17 47.09
C LYS A 610 -12.04 -9.66 47.37
N GLU A 611 -11.55 -8.85 46.43
CA GLU A 611 -11.64 -7.37 46.51
C GLU A 611 -13.09 -6.89 46.62
N ALA A 612 -14.02 -7.55 45.91
CA ALA A 612 -15.45 -7.25 45.96
C ALA A 612 -16.18 -7.82 47.21
N GLY A 613 -15.52 -8.67 48.01
CA GLY A 613 -16.10 -9.30 49.19
C GLY A 613 -17.18 -10.36 48.90
N LEU A 614 -17.10 -11.03 47.73
CA LEU A 614 -18.15 -11.96 47.25
C LEU A 614 -17.74 -13.44 47.27
N GLN A 615 -16.63 -13.78 47.93
CA GLN A 615 -16.08 -15.15 47.97
C GLN A 615 -17.03 -16.21 48.54
N ASP A 616 -18.01 -15.81 49.36
CA ASP A 616 -19.00 -16.75 49.95
C ASP A 616 -20.10 -17.17 48.96
N ARG A 617 -20.17 -16.49 47.80
CA ARG A 617 -21.23 -16.67 46.80
C ARG A 617 -20.69 -17.07 45.43
N ILE A 618 -19.44 -16.73 45.13
CA ILE A 618 -18.78 -17.01 43.85
C ILE A 618 -17.69 -18.05 44.07
N THR A 619 -17.76 -19.15 43.32
CA THR A 619 -16.72 -20.17 43.25
C THR A 619 -16.17 -20.20 41.82
N PHE A 620 -14.84 -20.19 41.68
CA PHE A 620 -14.20 -20.43 40.40
C PHE A 620 -13.44 -21.75 40.40
N GLU A 621 -13.45 -22.46 39.28
CA GLU A 621 -12.77 -23.74 39.14
C GLU A 621 -11.93 -23.81 37.86
N LEU A 622 -10.71 -24.33 37.97
CA LEU A 622 -9.88 -24.68 36.83
C LEU A 622 -10.36 -26.02 36.25
N CYS A 623 -11.44 -25.99 35.48
CA CYS A 623 -12.17 -27.18 35.06
C CYS A 623 -12.58 -27.10 33.59
N ASP A 624 -12.44 -28.21 32.87
CA ASP A 624 -13.07 -28.36 31.56
C ASP A 624 -14.56 -28.69 31.75
N TYR A 625 -15.45 -28.07 30.99
CA TYR A 625 -16.89 -28.31 31.12
C TYR A 625 -17.28 -29.80 30.95
N ARG A 626 -16.47 -30.57 30.22
CA ARG A 626 -16.66 -32.02 30.01
C ARG A 626 -16.37 -32.86 31.26
N GLN A 627 -15.85 -32.24 32.31
CA GLN A 627 -15.52 -32.87 33.59
C GLN A 627 -16.47 -32.45 34.72
N LEU A 628 -17.47 -31.61 34.41
CA LEU A 628 -18.51 -31.25 35.37
C LEU A 628 -19.28 -32.50 35.79
N SER A 629 -19.58 -32.61 37.09
CA SER A 629 -20.34 -33.74 37.62
C SER A 629 -21.81 -33.62 37.25
N ASP A 630 -22.37 -34.68 36.66
CA ASP A 630 -23.80 -34.77 36.33
C ASP A 630 -24.72 -34.69 37.56
N ALA A 631 -24.17 -34.86 38.76
CA ALA A 631 -24.91 -34.80 40.01
C ALA A 631 -25.31 -33.38 40.42
N LYS A 632 -24.56 -32.35 39.99
CA LYS A 632 -24.87 -30.95 40.30
C LYS A 632 -25.69 -30.35 39.16
N LYS A 633 -26.82 -29.74 39.51
CA LYS A 633 -27.70 -29.05 38.55
C LYS A 633 -27.64 -27.55 38.79
N TYR A 634 -27.74 -26.79 37.71
CA TYR A 634 -27.71 -25.33 37.72
C TYR A 634 -29.01 -24.79 37.13
N ASP A 635 -29.61 -23.82 37.80
CA ASP A 635 -30.83 -23.17 37.33
C ASP A 635 -30.56 -22.32 36.09
N ARG A 636 -29.35 -21.78 35.96
CA ARG A 636 -28.95 -20.93 34.83
C ARG A 636 -27.57 -21.31 34.35
N ILE A 637 -27.40 -21.40 33.03
CA ILE A 637 -26.10 -21.55 32.39
C ILE A 637 -25.88 -20.33 31.50
N ILE A 638 -24.69 -19.73 31.58
CA ILE A 638 -24.23 -18.71 30.65
C ILE A 638 -22.91 -19.18 30.03
N SER A 639 -22.76 -19.02 28.72
CA SER A 639 -21.48 -19.21 28.05
C SER A 639 -21.29 -18.08 27.04
N CYS A 640 -20.23 -17.31 27.19
CA CYS A 640 -19.96 -16.13 26.38
C CYS A 640 -18.67 -16.33 25.58
N GLU A 641 -18.79 -16.46 24.26
CA GLU A 641 -17.69 -16.57 23.29
C GLU A 641 -16.64 -17.65 23.67
N MET A 642 -17.16 -18.79 24.12
CA MET A 642 -16.37 -19.96 24.49
C MET A 642 -16.47 -21.10 23.45
N ILE A 643 -17.63 -21.24 22.79
CA ILE A 643 -17.92 -22.37 21.90
C ILE A 643 -17.03 -22.41 20.65
N GLU A 644 -16.43 -21.27 20.28
CA GLU A 644 -15.41 -21.10 19.25
C GLU A 644 -14.17 -21.97 19.52
N HIS A 645 -13.93 -22.31 20.78
CA HIS A 645 -12.83 -23.19 21.21
C HIS A 645 -13.25 -24.65 21.40
N VAL A 646 -14.52 -25.00 21.19
CA VAL A 646 -14.99 -26.40 21.30
C VAL A 646 -14.55 -27.22 20.09
N GLY A 647 -14.62 -26.65 18.89
CA GLY A 647 -14.33 -27.35 17.64
C GLY A 647 -15.56 -28.06 17.06
N HIS A 648 -15.58 -28.21 15.74
CA HIS A 648 -16.73 -28.75 14.99
C HIS A 648 -17.20 -30.13 15.47
N GLU A 649 -16.24 -31.02 15.76
CA GLU A 649 -16.52 -32.41 16.14
C GLU A 649 -17.14 -32.56 17.54
N PHE A 650 -17.04 -31.53 18.39
CA PHE A 650 -17.41 -31.62 19.80
C PHE A 650 -18.64 -30.77 20.19
N MET A 651 -19.28 -30.07 19.25
CA MET A 651 -20.45 -29.23 19.55
C MET A 651 -21.64 -30.05 20.07
N ASP A 652 -21.84 -31.25 19.55
CA ASP A 652 -22.89 -32.16 20.01
C ASP A 652 -22.64 -32.56 21.47
N THR A 653 -21.38 -32.87 21.80
CA THR A 653 -20.94 -33.16 23.17
C THR A 653 -21.14 -31.97 24.09
N PHE A 654 -20.85 -30.75 23.62
CA PHE A 654 -21.07 -29.52 24.38
C PHE A 654 -22.54 -29.38 24.81
N PHE A 655 -23.48 -29.49 23.87
CA PHE A 655 -24.90 -29.40 24.19
C PHE A 655 -25.40 -30.53 25.10
N SER A 656 -24.87 -31.76 24.95
CA SER A 656 -25.21 -32.85 25.88
C SER A 656 -24.77 -32.57 27.32
N HIS A 657 -23.60 -31.96 27.54
CA HIS A 657 -23.16 -31.58 28.88
C HIS A 657 -23.97 -30.41 29.43
N CYS A 658 -24.34 -29.43 28.59
CA CYS A 658 -25.23 -28.35 29.00
C CYS A 658 -26.61 -28.87 29.41
N GLU A 659 -27.23 -29.78 28.63
CA GLU A 659 -28.51 -30.43 28.98
C GLU A 659 -28.39 -31.20 30.30
N ALA A 660 -27.29 -31.94 30.50
CA ALA A 660 -27.06 -32.69 31.72
C ALA A 660 -26.90 -31.78 32.93
N ALA A 661 -26.19 -30.66 32.80
CA ALA A 661 -25.96 -29.73 33.91
C ALA A 661 -27.17 -28.83 34.25
N LEU A 662 -28.11 -28.64 33.33
CA LEU A 662 -29.23 -27.71 33.49
C LEU A 662 -30.36 -28.32 34.34
N ALA A 663 -30.79 -27.62 35.40
CA ALA A 663 -31.96 -27.97 36.21
C ALA A 663 -33.26 -27.93 35.38
N GLU A 664 -34.32 -28.62 35.80
CA GLU A 664 -35.53 -28.87 34.98
C GLU A 664 -36.11 -27.58 34.36
N ASP A 665 -36.31 -26.54 35.18
CA ASP A 665 -36.83 -25.23 34.80
C ASP A 665 -35.73 -24.23 34.36
N GLY A 666 -34.56 -24.74 34.00
CA GLY A 666 -33.39 -23.92 33.73
C GLY A 666 -33.41 -23.18 32.40
N ILE A 667 -32.61 -22.11 32.34
CA ILE A 667 -32.35 -21.32 31.12
C ILE A 667 -30.85 -21.39 30.80
N PHE A 668 -30.53 -21.63 29.53
CA PHE A 668 -29.17 -21.55 29.01
C PHE A 668 -29.03 -20.38 28.02
N VAL A 669 -28.10 -19.46 28.29
CA VAL A 669 -27.76 -18.35 27.39
C VAL A 669 -26.38 -18.59 26.77
N LEU A 670 -26.31 -18.57 25.45
CA LEU A 670 -25.08 -18.76 24.68
C LEU A 670 -24.81 -17.54 23.81
N GLN A 671 -23.67 -16.87 24.00
CA GLN A 671 -23.14 -15.87 23.08
C GLN A 671 -21.98 -16.49 22.28
N PHE A 672 -21.93 -16.27 20.97
CA PHE A 672 -20.84 -16.77 20.13
C PHE A 672 -20.68 -16.03 18.82
N ILE A 673 -19.43 -15.92 18.37
CA ILE A 673 -19.06 -15.48 17.03
C ILE A 673 -19.45 -16.57 16.03
N SER A 674 -20.17 -16.16 14.99
CA SER A 674 -20.66 -17.03 13.93
C SER A 674 -20.05 -16.65 12.58
N ILE A 675 -19.93 -17.66 11.71
CA ILE A 675 -19.69 -17.45 10.29
C ILE A 675 -20.96 -17.83 9.49
N PRO A 676 -21.34 -17.05 8.46
CA PRO A 676 -22.48 -17.38 7.62
C PRO A 676 -22.40 -18.81 7.06
N GLU A 677 -23.53 -19.51 7.03
CA GLU A 677 -23.62 -20.94 6.69
C GLU A 677 -22.97 -21.26 5.33
N GLU A 678 -23.15 -20.40 4.33
CA GLU A 678 -22.57 -20.62 2.99
C GLU A 678 -21.04 -20.65 2.98
N ARG A 679 -20.39 -20.08 4.00
CA ARG A 679 -18.92 -20.02 4.16
C ARG A 679 -18.40 -21.05 5.16
N TYR A 680 -19.27 -21.63 5.99
CA TYR A 680 -18.90 -22.50 7.10
C TYR A 680 -18.05 -23.71 6.69
N ASN A 681 -18.46 -24.43 5.65
CA ASN A 681 -17.74 -25.61 5.17
C ASN A 681 -16.34 -25.28 4.61
N GLU A 682 -16.19 -24.16 3.90
CA GLU A 682 -14.88 -23.69 3.42
C GLU A 682 -14.00 -23.27 4.60
N TYR A 683 -14.57 -22.53 5.55
CA TYR A 683 -13.85 -22.05 6.73
C TYR A 683 -13.36 -23.18 7.64
N ARG A 684 -14.20 -24.20 7.91
CA ARG A 684 -13.80 -25.30 8.80
C ARG A 684 -12.65 -26.12 8.23
N LEU A 685 -12.60 -26.30 6.91
CA LEU A 685 -11.62 -27.18 6.24
C LEU A 685 -10.28 -26.50 5.96
N ASN A 686 -10.22 -25.18 5.99
CA ASN A 686 -9.02 -24.41 5.67
C ASN A 686 -8.41 -23.77 6.91
N SER A 687 -7.09 -23.53 6.86
CA SER A 687 -6.39 -22.73 7.87
C SER A 687 -6.32 -21.27 7.39
N ASP A 688 -6.52 -20.33 8.30
CA ASP A 688 -6.48 -18.89 8.05
C ASP A 688 -5.53 -18.20 9.05
N PHE A 689 -5.38 -16.89 8.92
CA PHE A 689 -4.56 -16.08 9.81
C PHE A 689 -4.90 -16.31 11.29
N ILE A 690 -6.19 -16.39 11.63
CA ILE A 690 -6.67 -16.56 13.01
C ILE A 690 -6.18 -17.88 13.59
N LYS A 691 -6.36 -18.99 12.87
CA LYS A 691 -5.95 -20.34 13.34
C LYS A 691 -4.44 -20.52 13.40
N GLU A 692 -3.66 -19.75 12.63
CA GLU A 692 -2.20 -19.85 12.63
C GLU A 692 -1.53 -18.94 13.66
N TYR A 693 -2.01 -17.71 13.84
CA TYR A 693 -1.33 -16.68 14.63
C TYR A 693 -2.01 -16.34 15.96
N ILE A 694 -3.34 -16.43 16.05
CA ILE A 694 -4.10 -15.88 17.20
C ILE A 694 -4.73 -16.98 18.04
N PHE A 695 -5.60 -17.80 17.44
CA PHE A 695 -6.38 -18.85 18.13
C PHE A 695 -6.14 -20.24 17.50
N PRO A 696 -5.01 -20.91 17.80
CA PRO A 696 -4.74 -22.25 17.32
C PRO A 696 -5.82 -23.24 17.78
N GLY A 697 -6.50 -23.88 16.83
CA GLY A 697 -7.58 -24.82 17.12
C GLY A 697 -8.98 -24.19 17.24
N GLY A 698 -9.08 -22.86 17.12
CA GLY A 698 -10.37 -22.17 17.03
C GLY A 698 -11.17 -22.60 15.79
N CYS A 699 -12.48 -22.74 15.96
CA CYS A 699 -13.42 -23.04 14.88
C CYS A 699 -14.75 -22.31 15.15
N LEU A 700 -14.94 -21.19 14.46
CA LEU A 700 -16.22 -20.48 14.46
C LEU A 700 -17.35 -21.40 13.96
N PRO A 701 -18.45 -21.59 14.71
CA PRO A 701 -19.63 -22.26 14.21
C PRO A 701 -20.41 -21.38 13.22
N SER A 702 -21.37 -21.99 12.52
CA SER A 702 -22.51 -21.27 11.97
C SER A 702 -23.71 -21.40 12.90
N LEU A 703 -24.65 -20.46 12.85
CA LEU A 703 -25.92 -20.58 13.59
C LEU A 703 -26.63 -21.91 13.29
N ALA A 704 -26.68 -22.33 12.02
CA ALA A 704 -27.30 -23.61 11.64
C ALA A 704 -26.60 -24.81 12.28
N ARG A 705 -25.26 -24.82 12.37
CA ARG A 705 -24.52 -25.88 13.06
C ARG A 705 -24.83 -25.92 14.56
N VAL A 706 -24.91 -24.76 15.23
CA VAL A 706 -25.25 -24.66 16.65
C VAL A 706 -26.65 -25.22 16.91
N ILE A 707 -27.66 -24.79 16.14
CA ILE A 707 -29.03 -25.29 16.28
C ILE A 707 -29.12 -26.79 15.98
N SER A 708 -28.39 -27.28 14.98
CA SER A 708 -28.34 -28.71 14.68
C SER A 708 -27.71 -29.52 15.82
N ALA A 709 -26.63 -29.02 16.45
CA ALA A 709 -25.97 -29.67 17.57
C ALA A 709 -26.89 -29.74 18.80
N MET A 710 -27.56 -28.64 19.09
CA MET A 710 -28.55 -28.55 20.15
C MET A 710 -29.66 -29.58 19.93
N ALA A 711 -30.27 -29.59 18.74
CA ALA A 711 -31.40 -30.45 18.42
C ALA A 711 -31.04 -31.95 18.43
N SER A 712 -29.81 -32.33 18.05
CA SER A 712 -29.37 -33.72 18.06
C SER A 712 -29.05 -34.27 19.45
N SER A 713 -28.71 -33.39 20.39
CA SER A 713 -27.98 -33.76 21.59
C SER A 713 -28.60 -33.28 22.90
N SER A 714 -29.75 -32.60 22.83
CA SER A 714 -30.48 -32.06 23.98
C SER A 714 -31.98 -32.03 23.72
N ARG A 715 -32.78 -31.70 24.75
CA ARG A 715 -34.21 -31.45 24.60
C ARG A 715 -34.52 -29.96 24.47
N LEU A 716 -33.48 -29.12 24.41
CA LEU A 716 -33.63 -27.68 24.43
C LEU A 716 -34.35 -27.15 23.19
N SER A 717 -35.10 -26.07 23.42
CA SER A 717 -35.78 -25.25 22.41
C SER A 717 -35.21 -23.84 22.43
N VAL A 718 -35.24 -23.19 21.27
CA VAL A 718 -34.77 -21.80 21.11
C VAL A 718 -35.90 -20.85 21.53
N GLU A 719 -35.64 -20.04 22.56
CA GLU A 719 -36.58 -19.05 23.06
C GLU A 719 -36.32 -17.65 22.49
N ASN A 720 -35.06 -17.33 22.21
CA ASN A 720 -34.66 -16.05 21.64
C ASN A 720 -33.35 -16.16 20.85
N VAL A 721 -33.24 -15.40 19.76
CA VAL A 721 -32.01 -15.24 18.98
C VAL A 721 -31.85 -13.76 18.67
N GLU A 722 -30.67 -13.21 18.94
CA GLU A 722 -30.31 -11.83 18.62
C GLU A 722 -28.92 -11.79 17.98
N ASN A 723 -28.79 -11.12 16.83
CA ASN A 723 -27.51 -10.90 16.18
C ASN A 723 -26.94 -9.55 16.64
N ILE A 724 -25.83 -9.58 17.38
CA ILE A 724 -25.13 -8.41 17.91
C ILE A 724 -23.80 -8.14 17.18
N GLY A 725 -23.48 -8.88 16.11
CA GLY A 725 -22.20 -8.82 15.40
C GLY A 725 -21.85 -7.43 14.84
N ILE A 726 -22.85 -6.58 14.60
CA ILE A 726 -22.63 -5.19 14.15
C ILE A 726 -21.81 -4.37 15.17
N HIS A 727 -21.88 -4.71 16.46
CA HIS A 727 -21.19 -4.01 17.53
C HIS A 727 -19.72 -4.42 17.66
N TYR A 728 -19.38 -5.62 17.19
CA TYR A 728 -18.03 -6.17 17.30
C TYR A 728 -17.01 -5.35 16.50
N TYR A 729 -17.43 -4.80 15.34
CA TYR A 729 -16.59 -3.85 14.60
C TYR A 729 -16.10 -2.72 15.52
N GLN A 730 -17.02 -2.09 16.25
CA GLN A 730 -16.69 -0.96 17.14
C GLN A 730 -15.83 -1.41 18.32
N THR A 731 -16.13 -2.56 18.93
CA THR A 731 -15.29 -3.15 19.98
C THR A 731 -13.84 -3.32 19.52
N LEU A 732 -13.62 -3.88 18.33
CA LEU A 732 -12.28 -4.09 17.77
C LEU A 732 -11.58 -2.77 17.42
N ARG A 733 -12.31 -1.73 17.00
CA ARG A 733 -11.75 -0.39 16.81
C ARG A 733 -11.27 0.22 18.13
N CYS A 734 -12.04 0.09 19.21
CA CYS A 734 -11.64 0.54 20.54
C CYS A 734 -10.40 -0.20 21.02
N TRP A 735 -10.37 -1.54 20.91
CA TRP A 735 -9.20 -2.33 21.30
C TRP A 735 -7.95 -1.96 20.51
N ARG A 736 -8.06 -1.83 19.18
CA ARG A 736 -6.92 -1.40 18.35
C ARG A 736 -6.40 -0.04 18.77
N LYS A 737 -7.30 0.93 18.99
CA LYS A 737 -6.93 2.29 19.40
C LYS A 737 -6.16 2.24 20.72
N ASN A 738 -6.73 1.62 21.75
CA ASN A 738 -6.11 1.51 23.06
C ASN A 738 -4.76 0.79 23.01
N PHE A 739 -4.67 -0.30 22.22
CA PHE A 739 -3.45 -1.07 22.02
C PHE A 739 -2.32 -0.23 21.41
N LEU A 740 -2.63 0.55 20.36
CA LEU A 740 -1.63 1.40 19.70
C LEU A 740 -1.25 2.63 20.55
N GLU A 741 -2.20 3.22 21.28
CA GLU A 741 -1.91 4.30 22.23
C GLU A 741 -1.00 3.85 23.37
N ASN A 742 -1.12 2.58 23.80
CA ASN A 742 -0.27 1.97 24.83
C ASN A 742 0.90 1.15 24.27
N GLN A 743 1.22 1.25 22.97
CA GLN A 743 2.26 0.45 22.31
C GLN A 743 3.60 0.48 23.07
N LYS A 744 4.01 1.65 23.58
CA LYS A 744 5.27 1.77 24.33
C LYS A 744 5.26 0.91 25.60
N GLN A 745 4.18 0.96 26.38
CA GLN A 745 4.03 0.15 27.59
C GLN A 745 4.04 -1.34 27.26
N ILE A 746 3.40 -1.73 26.16
CA ILE A 746 3.40 -3.12 25.67
C ILE A 746 4.83 -3.55 25.31
N MET A 747 5.63 -2.71 24.66
CA MET A 747 7.03 -3.02 24.37
C MET A 747 7.89 -3.12 25.64
N ASP A 748 7.61 -2.30 26.66
CA ASP A 748 8.28 -2.34 27.96
C ASP A 748 7.99 -3.66 28.72
N LEU A 749 6.85 -4.34 28.44
CA LEU A 749 6.55 -5.70 28.93
C LEU A 749 7.36 -6.81 28.21
N GLY A 750 8.17 -6.46 27.20
CA GLY A 750 9.03 -7.39 26.46
C GLY A 750 8.47 -7.89 25.13
N PHE A 751 7.36 -7.33 24.64
CA PHE A 751 6.80 -7.66 23.32
C PHE A 751 7.49 -6.86 22.21
N ASP A 752 7.79 -7.51 21.08
CA ASP A 752 8.52 -6.90 19.97
C ASP A 752 7.60 -6.26 18.91
N ASP A 753 8.17 -5.55 17.94
CA ASP A 753 7.39 -4.93 16.85
C ASP A 753 6.62 -5.96 16.00
N LYS A 754 7.10 -7.21 15.94
CA LYS A 754 6.43 -8.28 15.21
C LYS A 754 5.13 -8.67 15.91
N PHE A 755 5.14 -8.73 17.24
CA PHE A 755 3.96 -8.91 18.07
C PHE A 755 2.96 -7.76 17.85
N ILE A 756 3.42 -6.51 17.88
CA ILE A 756 2.57 -5.33 17.63
C ILE A 756 1.88 -5.43 16.26
N ARG A 757 2.62 -5.70 15.18
CA ARG A 757 2.04 -5.85 13.83
C ARG A 757 1.09 -7.05 13.70
N THR A 758 1.34 -8.12 14.44
CA THR A 758 0.45 -9.30 14.47
C THR A 758 -0.90 -8.96 15.09
N TRP A 759 -0.89 -8.23 16.21
CA TRP A 759 -2.12 -7.81 16.91
C TRP A 759 -2.86 -6.71 16.16
N GLU A 760 -2.14 -5.76 15.56
CA GLU A 760 -2.74 -4.75 14.69
C GLU A 760 -3.46 -5.42 13.50
N TYR A 761 -2.80 -6.39 12.86
CA TYR A 761 -3.41 -7.15 11.76
C TYR A 761 -4.64 -7.91 12.23
N TYR A 762 -4.58 -8.53 13.41
CA TYR A 762 -5.72 -9.23 14.01
C TYR A 762 -6.93 -8.33 14.20
N PHE A 763 -6.76 -7.15 14.79
CA PHE A 763 -7.88 -6.24 15.01
C PHE A 763 -8.51 -5.77 13.70
N ASP A 764 -7.71 -5.36 12.72
CA ASP A 764 -8.21 -4.90 11.43
C ASP A 764 -8.84 -6.03 10.60
N TYR A 765 -8.27 -7.24 10.66
CA TYR A 765 -8.78 -8.42 9.97
C TYR A 765 -10.16 -8.81 10.48
N CYS A 766 -10.33 -8.91 11.80
CA CYS A 766 -11.63 -9.21 12.40
C CYS A 766 -12.63 -8.06 12.21
N ALA A 767 -12.18 -6.81 12.34
CA ALA A 767 -13.04 -5.64 12.15
C ALA A 767 -13.60 -5.58 10.72
N ALA A 768 -12.77 -5.86 9.71
CA ALA A 768 -13.22 -5.99 8.33
C ALA A 768 -14.29 -7.09 8.19
N GLY A 769 -14.08 -8.23 8.86
CA GLY A 769 -15.01 -9.36 8.87
C GLY A 769 -16.42 -8.95 9.33
N PHE A 770 -16.51 -8.34 10.51
CA PHE A 770 -17.79 -7.87 11.06
C PHE A 770 -18.38 -6.70 10.26
N LYS A 771 -17.56 -5.74 9.82
CA LYS A 771 -18.03 -4.58 9.05
C LYS A 771 -18.65 -4.98 7.70
N THR A 772 -18.16 -6.06 7.11
CA THR A 772 -18.64 -6.61 5.84
C THR A 772 -19.70 -7.70 6.01
N LEU A 773 -20.13 -7.99 7.25
CA LEU A 773 -21.09 -9.05 7.58
C LEU A 773 -20.63 -10.44 7.11
N THR A 774 -19.32 -10.63 6.99
CA THR A 774 -18.72 -11.93 6.72
C THR A 774 -18.47 -12.72 8.02
N LEU A 775 -18.57 -12.03 9.16
CA LEU A 775 -18.68 -12.58 10.51
C LEU A 775 -19.92 -11.99 11.19
N GLU A 776 -20.49 -12.76 12.10
CA GLU A 776 -21.68 -12.43 12.89
C GLU A 776 -21.39 -12.75 14.36
N ASP A 777 -22.25 -12.30 15.27
CA ASP A 777 -22.20 -12.70 16.68
C ASP A 777 -23.63 -12.84 17.19
N TYR A 778 -23.96 -13.96 17.82
CA TYR A 778 -25.32 -14.25 18.27
C TYR A 778 -25.39 -14.47 19.76
N GLN A 779 -26.41 -13.88 20.39
CA GLN A 779 -26.91 -14.31 21.69
C GLN A 779 -28.16 -15.17 21.49
N VAL A 780 -28.12 -16.41 21.97
CA VAL A 780 -29.22 -17.38 21.88
C VAL A 780 -29.64 -17.82 23.27
N VAL A 781 -30.95 -17.82 23.52
CA VAL A 781 -31.55 -18.30 24.76
C VAL A 781 -32.22 -19.63 24.49
N PHE A 782 -31.90 -20.62 25.32
CA PHE A 782 -32.43 -21.97 25.26
C PHE A 782 -33.14 -22.34 26.56
N SER A 783 -34.22 -23.11 26.44
CA SER A 783 -34.94 -23.69 27.58
C SER A 783 -35.56 -25.04 27.22
N ARG A 784 -36.08 -25.79 28.20
CA ARG A 784 -36.83 -27.02 27.89
C ARG A 784 -38.25 -26.69 27.38
N PRO A 785 -38.84 -27.54 26.53
CA PRO A 785 -40.16 -27.28 25.97
C PRO A 785 -41.19 -27.15 27.08
N GLY A 786 -41.96 -26.05 27.05
CA GLY A 786 -43.00 -25.82 28.06
C GLY A 786 -42.47 -25.38 29.42
N ASN A 787 -41.32 -24.69 29.50
CA ASN A 787 -40.79 -24.10 30.73
C ASN A 787 -41.65 -22.91 31.23
N VAL A 788 -42.85 -23.24 31.70
CA VAL A 788 -43.85 -22.33 32.24
C VAL A 788 -43.34 -21.64 33.50
N ALA A 789 -42.52 -22.32 34.31
CA ALA A 789 -41.94 -21.75 35.52
C ALA A 789 -41.07 -20.52 35.21
N ALA A 790 -40.26 -20.58 34.14
CA ALA A 790 -39.36 -19.48 33.78
C ALA A 790 -40.01 -18.40 32.90
N PHE A 791 -41.00 -18.75 32.08
CA PHE A 791 -41.61 -17.83 31.09
C PHE A 791 -43.05 -17.39 31.42
N GLY A 792 -43.68 -17.96 32.45
CA GLY A 792 -45.06 -17.69 32.86
C GLY A 792 -46.06 -18.65 32.21
N ASP A 793 -47.17 -18.92 32.91
CA ASP A 793 -48.22 -19.83 32.43
C ASP A 793 -49.14 -19.12 31.43
N PRO A 794 -49.14 -19.50 30.14
CA PRO A 794 -50.06 -18.91 29.17
C PRO A 794 -51.52 -19.29 29.43
N PHE A 795 -51.78 -20.32 30.25
CA PHE A 795 -53.12 -20.82 30.58
C PHE A 795 -53.69 -20.25 31.89
N HIS A 796 -52.97 -19.37 32.59
CA HIS A 796 -53.46 -18.74 33.84
C HIS A 796 -54.75 -17.90 33.63
N SER A 797 -55.14 -17.64 32.38
CA SER A 797 -56.39 -16.95 31.99
C SER A 797 -57.41 -17.84 31.27
N PHE A 798 -57.10 -19.13 31.02
CA PHE A 798 -58.04 -20.07 30.42
C PHE A 798 -58.92 -20.73 31.51
N PRO A 799 -60.26 -20.65 31.44
CA PRO A 799 -61.11 -21.38 32.36
C PRO A 799 -60.92 -22.89 32.14
N TYR A 800 -60.55 -23.61 33.19
CA TYR A 800 -60.42 -25.07 33.17
C TYR A 800 -61.76 -25.71 32.79
N ALA A 801 -61.75 -26.60 31.79
CA ALA A 801 -62.95 -27.33 31.35
C ALA A 801 -63.38 -28.46 32.30
N HIS A 802 -62.63 -28.67 33.39
CA HIS A 802 -62.96 -29.62 34.45
C HIS A 802 -62.82 -28.93 35.81
N GLY A 803 -63.93 -28.39 36.29
CA GLY A 803 -64.17 -27.90 37.65
C GLY A 803 -65.53 -28.36 38.11
#